data_AF-A0A166V1N2-F1
#
_entry.id   AF-A0A166V1N2-F1
#
_cell.length_a   1.000
_cell.length_b   1.000
_cell.length_c   1.000
_cell.angle_alpha   90.00
_cell.angle_beta   90.00
_cell.angle_gamma   90.00
#
_symmetry.space_group_name_H-M   'P 1'
#
loop_
_entity.id
_entity.type
_entity.pdbx_description
1 polymer ?
#
loop_
_entity_poly.entity_id
_entity_poly.type
_entity_poly.pdbx_seq_one_letter_code
_entity_poly.pdbx_strand_id
1 'polypeptide(L)'
;MKRFTLSILASAMFLTGCDDDDVKVIKPDNKDRPAVLADFAGDWNLSGQGQIWSITKDGLTTYNFNSKTCIKAEQQSKDDLSEAIKYMSMSDKKDSLTFDSPASSDLMLSKLDTLPEHCQASQLTKQMNYPQIFDYVWHTLNEYYAFFAIRGIDWQQVYSENKPKVTASMSKDEFIEVMDEIFTEFGDGHLSLSDEFDNSADGNKIDSLLKEALLLDGENVDEAIAHLHQQEVQVLKHLMEDGQLHTYENSDALFYGNISNNLGYIRIDRVYHMVQDDSDDDLISKIERDLENTDKVMQKVLEDLEDTESIIIDLRYNGGGFDDISRKIAGYFTEQAYVFGTKQISNKMHQGQLLELKVTPSESHTYTKPIYVLIGENTGSGAEVLAQALKVLPHSTLIGEATNGSVSDSLTHELPGGWELSLSHEVYKNNAGKILEKAGVTPDVLMPAYASVDHKLNTDTPIEFVIQSQGEVTRHHFDAAMLDAHLQQALVDTGLPSLSVAVISGDQIVYEQAVGFADIENAQKSTIHTPYNVGSISKAVSAVSIMQQIEKGAVSLDENVAMMNLTFDPNNPANEGEQISLRNLVTHTSGIKDSDMILCTYYVHETGLPLLSMFGIPLCDAETPVTQDLETFLANDYFRTGGRYVGSGVYYDDELGFPNKVLGYSNIGSALAVHAVEKKTGLNLAEDMQQHIFAPLNMHNTNWHHTKLDENNPKAVQYSIDQNGEKHAMPEYSYATFYDGDLNVSSHDLSKLLIAIANKGIYDGVRILSENNVEQMLAAQSDVFNIPYKQGVFWYWDGSFFGHNGGDPGTHAKMSYNHHTKTGIIILANGEDFTSGKDEISEMLNGLESHLYRFGVQYHAKAQQ
;
A
#
# COMPACT_ATOMS: atom_id res chain seq x y z
N MET A 1 15.40 4.31 22.24
CA MET A 1 16.19 5.55 22.36
C MET A 1 15.73 6.26 23.63
N LYS A 2 16.60 6.85 24.45
CA LYS A 2 16.11 7.72 25.54
C LYS A 2 15.57 8.98 24.88
N ARG A 3 14.27 9.28 24.98
CA ARG A 3 13.72 10.57 24.52
C ARG A 3 14.61 11.69 25.08
N PHE A 4 15.14 12.52 24.19
CA PHE A 4 15.66 13.82 24.59
C PHE A 4 14.51 14.51 25.33
N THR A 5 14.74 14.99 26.54
CA THR A 5 13.79 15.88 27.20
C THR A 5 13.54 17.04 26.23
N LEU A 6 12.37 17.08 25.59
CA LEU A 6 12.01 18.20 24.73
C LEU A 6 12.11 19.46 25.59
N SER A 7 12.84 20.44 25.08
CA SER A 7 12.90 21.76 25.65
C SER A 7 11.77 22.59 25.02
N ILE A 8 11.26 23.64 25.66
CA ILE A 8 10.27 24.62 25.14
C ILE A 8 10.55 25.03 23.71
N LEU A 9 11.83 25.23 23.45
CA LEU A 9 12.39 25.55 22.16
C LEU A 9 12.11 24.40 21.19
N ALA A 10 12.39 23.15 21.54
CA ALA A 10 11.99 21.99 20.75
C ALA A 10 10.47 21.93 20.50
N SER A 11 9.63 22.07 21.53
CA SER A 11 8.16 21.98 21.41
C SER A 11 7.55 23.09 20.53
N ALA A 12 8.13 24.29 20.54
CA ALA A 12 7.76 25.39 19.63
C ALA A 12 8.45 25.31 18.26
N MET A 13 9.53 24.52 18.14
CA MET A 13 10.27 24.28 16.90
C MET A 13 9.75 23.10 16.09
N PHE A 14 8.83 22.29 16.63
CA PHE A 14 8.02 21.35 15.84
C PHE A 14 6.91 22.06 15.02
N LEU A 15 6.89 23.40 15.01
CA LEU A 15 5.97 24.25 14.24
C LEU A 15 6.61 24.69 12.91
N THR A 16 6.95 23.76 12.03
CA THR A 16 7.78 23.97 10.82
C THR A 16 7.14 24.85 9.73
N GLY A 17 7.80 25.92 9.25
CA GLY A 17 7.36 26.68 8.06
C GLY A 17 8.03 28.07 7.92
N CYS A 18 7.69 28.88 6.90
CA CYS A 18 8.36 30.16 6.61
C CYS A 18 7.42 31.37 6.47
N ASP A 19 8.03 32.50 6.82
CA ASP A 19 7.92 33.95 6.54
C ASP A 19 7.02 34.53 5.42
N ASP A 20 6.39 35.69 5.72
CA ASP A 20 6.43 36.87 4.84
C ASP A 20 6.32 38.21 5.62
N ASP A 21 7.11 39.16 5.11
CA ASP A 21 7.41 40.52 5.56
C ASP A 21 6.19 41.46 5.52
N ASP A 22 5.60 41.84 6.66
CA ASP A 22 4.87 43.13 6.71
C ASP A 22 4.71 43.77 8.11
N VAL A 23 5.36 43.24 9.14
CA VAL A 23 5.41 43.90 10.44
C VAL A 23 6.78 44.56 10.58
N LYS A 24 6.82 45.87 10.88
CA LYS A 24 8.06 46.50 11.36
C LYS A 24 8.42 45.90 12.70
N VAL A 25 9.15 44.79 12.69
CA VAL A 25 9.68 44.14 13.87
C VAL A 25 11.07 44.68 14.15
N ILE A 26 11.31 45.12 15.38
CA ILE A 26 12.60 45.67 15.80
C ILE A 26 13.20 44.68 16.79
N LYS A 27 14.42 44.19 16.54
CA LYS A 27 15.24 43.64 17.62
C LYS A 27 15.39 44.76 18.63
N PRO A 28 14.94 44.58 19.89
CA PRO A 28 14.93 45.64 20.88
C PRO A 28 16.37 45.99 21.27
N ASP A 29 17.10 46.71 20.42
CA ASP A 29 18.19 47.52 20.89
C ASP A 29 18.60 48.70 20.01
N ASN A 30 18.95 49.72 20.78
CA ASN A 30 19.74 50.87 20.45
C ASN A 30 21.07 50.43 19.81
N LYS A 31 21.67 51.24 18.93
CA LYS A 31 22.88 50.90 18.14
C LYS A 31 24.15 50.52 18.94
N ASP A 32 24.08 50.38 20.27
CA ASP A 32 25.22 50.31 21.19
C ASP A 32 25.31 49.01 22.05
N ARG A 33 24.37 48.04 21.99
CA ARG A 33 24.52 46.72 22.67
C ARG A 33 23.66 45.59 22.03
N PRO A 34 23.97 44.30 22.27
CA PRO A 34 23.11 43.17 21.90
C PRO A 34 21.83 43.06 22.77
N ALA A 35 20.75 42.57 22.15
CA ALA A 35 19.49 42.27 22.84
C ALA A 35 19.67 41.18 23.90
N VAL A 36 18.93 41.29 25.00
CA VAL A 36 18.90 40.30 26.10
C VAL A 36 17.47 39.89 26.42
N LEU A 37 17.28 38.75 27.09
CA LEU A 37 15.95 38.21 27.42
C LEU A 37 15.02 39.23 28.12
N ALA A 38 15.59 40.08 28.98
CA ALA A 38 14.85 41.12 29.69
C ALA A 38 14.21 42.16 28.75
N ASP A 39 14.71 42.33 27.53
CA ASP A 39 14.15 43.24 26.53
C ASP A 39 12.79 42.73 25.99
N PHE A 40 12.52 41.43 26.15
CA PHE A 40 11.28 40.76 25.72
C PHE A 40 10.37 40.37 26.90
N ALA A 41 10.62 40.90 28.10
CA ALA A 41 9.87 40.54 29.30
C ALA A 41 8.36 40.83 29.17
N GLY A 42 7.54 39.85 29.52
CA GLY A 42 6.09 39.91 29.42
C GLY A 42 5.45 38.52 29.38
N ASP A 43 4.12 38.51 29.48
CA ASP A 43 3.32 37.32 29.23
C ASP A 43 2.80 37.39 27.79
N TRP A 44 3.05 36.36 27.00
CA TRP A 44 2.83 36.33 25.56
C TRP A 44 2.01 35.10 25.19
N ASN A 45 0.89 35.31 24.50
CA ASN A 45 -0.03 34.27 24.08
C ASN A 45 0.26 33.84 22.64
N LEU A 46 0.47 32.54 22.42
CA LEU A 46 0.51 31.94 21.09
C LEU A 46 -0.94 31.73 20.65
N SER A 47 -1.44 32.65 19.83
CA SER A 47 -2.87 32.74 19.54
C SER A 47 -3.35 31.52 18.76
N GLY A 48 -4.36 30.84 19.29
CA GLY A 48 -4.91 29.63 18.67
C GLY A 48 -4.19 28.34 19.01
N GLN A 49 -3.15 28.37 19.83
CA GLN A 49 -2.35 27.18 20.16
C GLN A 49 -2.47 26.76 21.63
N GLY A 50 -3.20 27.50 22.47
CA GLY A 50 -3.31 27.16 23.89
C GLY A 50 -1.99 27.20 24.64
N GLN A 51 -1.04 28.04 24.21
CA GLN A 51 0.27 28.18 24.82
C GLN A 51 0.54 29.63 25.26
N ILE A 52 1.19 29.79 26.41
CA ILE A 52 1.64 31.09 26.93
C ILE A 52 3.12 31.02 27.27
N TRP A 53 3.86 32.05 26.85
CA TRP A 53 5.25 32.29 27.21
C TRP A 53 5.34 33.44 28.20
N SER A 54 5.75 33.15 29.43
CA SER A 54 6.05 34.16 30.45
C SER A 54 7.55 34.37 30.50
N ILE A 55 8.00 35.46 29.89
CA ILE A 55 9.42 35.82 29.76
C ILE A 55 9.80 36.78 30.88
N THR A 56 10.86 36.42 31.61
CA THR A 56 11.46 37.25 32.66
C THR A 56 12.95 37.43 32.40
N LYS A 57 13.60 38.31 33.17
CA LYS A 57 15.06 38.46 33.11
C LYS A 57 15.84 37.19 33.49
N ASP A 58 15.19 36.27 34.21
CA ASP A 58 15.81 35.08 34.80
C ASP A 58 15.55 33.82 33.97
N GLY A 59 14.60 33.87 33.04
CA GLY A 59 14.22 32.73 32.19
C GLY A 59 12.82 32.83 31.58
N LEU A 60 12.41 31.76 30.91
CA LEU A 60 11.10 31.56 30.27
C LEU A 60 10.32 30.51 31.05
N THR A 61 9.02 30.75 31.28
CA THR A 61 8.07 29.74 31.78
C THR A 61 6.94 29.58 30.77
N THR A 62 6.61 28.33 30.42
CA THR A 62 5.51 28.02 29.52
C THR A 62 4.31 27.45 30.22
N TYR A 63 3.15 27.68 29.60
CA TYR A 63 1.88 27.13 30.04
C TYR A 63 1.13 26.53 28.87
N ASN A 64 0.59 25.31 29.03
CA ASN A 64 -0.41 24.75 28.14
C ASN A 64 -1.80 24.91 28.77
N PHE A 65 -2.76 25.45 28.04
CA PHE A 65 -4.07 25.78 28.57
C PHE A 65 -5.21 25.61 27.56
N ASN A 66 -6.39 25.37 28.11
CA ASN A 66 -7.67 25.45 27.42
C ASN A 66 -8.66 26.25 28.28
N SER A 67 -9.92 26.37 27.87
CA SER A 67 -10.93 27.14 28.60
C SER A 67 -11.22 26.66 30.03
N LYS A 68 -10.72 25.49 30.46
CA LYS A 68 -10.99 24.89 31.79
C LYS A 68 -9.75 24.65 32.63
N THR A 69 -8.59 24.49 32.01
CA THR A 69 -7.41 23.97 32.68
C THR A 69 -6.17 24.66 32.16
N CYS A 70 -5.23 24.94 33.06
CA CYS A 70 -3.91 25.43 32.72
C CYS A 70 -2.85 24.66 33.51
N ILE A 71 -1.80 24.27 32.79
CA ILE A 71 -0.67 23.49 33.27
C ILE A 71 0.56 24.35 33.04
N LYS A 72 1.45 24.39 34.03
CA LYS A 72 2.81 24.88 33.80
C LYS A 72 3.59 23.75 33.15
N ALA A 73 3.93 23.91 31.88
CA ALA A 73 4.62 22.90 31.08
C ALA A 73 6.09 22.83 31.51
N GLU A 74 6.86 23.89 31.21
CA GLU A 74 8.29 23.89 31.46
C GLU A 74 8.80 25.25 32.00
N GLN A 75 10.03 25.25 32.50
CA GLN A 75 10.76 26.44 32.91
C GLN A 75 12.23 26.33 32.51
N GLN A 76 12.69 27.27 31.68
CA GLN A 76 14.06 27.35 31.20
C GLN A 76 14.80 28.53 31.81
N SER A 77 16.10 28.36 32.04
CA SER A 77 16.94 29.45 32.51
C SER A 77 17.32 30.38 31.37
N LYS A 78 17.71 31.62 31.70
CA LYS A 78 18.23 32.55 30.70
C LYS A 78 19.44 32.02 29.91
N ASP A 79 20.23 31.12 30.49
CA ASP A 79 21.47 30.61 29.87
C ASP A 79 21.10 29.63 28.73
N ASP A 80 20.02 28.88 28.93
CA ASP A 80 19.44 27.94 27.93
C ASP A 80 18.79 28.68 26.74
N LEU A 81 18.45 29.96 26.89
CA LEU A 81 17.73 30.77 25.89
C LEU A 81 18.65 31.69 25.08
N SER A 82 19.96 31.62 25.28
CA SER A 82 20.92 32.56 24.71
C SER A 82 20.91 32.60 23.17
N GLU A 83 20.70 31.46 22.53
CA GLU A 83 20.57 31.33 21.07
C GLU A 83 19.20 31.78 20.55
N ALA A 84 18.11 31.39 21.25
CA ALA A 84 16.74 31.75 20.89
C ALA A 84 16.49 33.27 20.83
N ILE A 85 17.17 34.06 21.65
CA ILE A 85 17.07 35.53 21.65
C ILE A 85 17.41 36.12 20.28
N LYS A 86 18.26 35.45 19.47
CA LYS A 86 18.64 35.92 18.13
C LYS A 86 17.45 35.93 17.15
N TYR A 87 16.42 35.15 17.43
CA TYR A 87 15.24 34.92 16.59
C TYR A 87 14.01 35.68 17.10
N MET A 88 14.14 36.33 18.25
CA MET A 88 13.07 37.13 18.84
C MET A 88 13.13 38.57 18.36
N SER A 89 11.98 39.08 17.94
CA SER A 89 11.82 40.46 17.52
C SER A 89 10.50 41.03 18.07
N MET A 90 10.47 42.30 18.49
CA MET A 90 9.27 42.90 19.08
C MET A 90 8.74 44.04 18.20
N SER A 91 7.41 44.13 18.10
CA SER A 91 6.71 45.23 17.43
C SER A 91 7.01 46.60 18.07
N ASP A 92 6.88 47.67 17.28
CA ASP A 92 7.00 49.08 17.74
C ASP A 92 6.14 49.40 18.96
N LYS A 93 4.93 48.86 19.01
CA LYS A 93 3.96 49.08 20.09
C LYS A 93 4.20 48.19 21.30
N LYS A 94 5.11 47.20 21.20
CA LYS A 94 5.39 46.20 22.23
C LYS A 94 4.15 45.41 22.65
N ASP A 95 3.23 45.18 21.72
CA ASP A 95 2.00 44.42 21.87
C ASP A 95 2.05 43.08 21.12
N SER A 96 3.01 42.91 20.22
CA SER A 96 3.35 41.65 19.55
C SER A 96 4.84 41.34 19.61
N LEU A 97 5.16 40.06 19.77
CA LEU A 97 6.48 39.44 19.73
C LEU A 97 6.48 38.41 18.58
N THR A 98 7.50 38.43 17.74
CA THR A 98 7.73 37.45 16.69
C THR A 98 8.91 36.56 17.09
N PHE A 99 8.80 35.26 16.88
CA PHE A 99 9.90 34.31 16.94
C PHE A 99 10.05 33.64 15.58
N ASP A 100 11.06 34.09 14.83
CA ASP A 100 11.40 33.68 13.46
C ASP A 100 12.62 32.77 13.56
N SER A 101 12.41 31.45 13.57
CA SER A 101 13.46 30.45 13.77
C SER A 101 13.65 29.65 12.50
N PRO A 102 14.87 29.23 12.13
CA PRO A 102 15.09 28.36 10.95
C PRO A 102 14.42 26.97 11.08
N ALA A 103 13.90 26.67 12.26
CA ALA A 103 13.17 25.44 12.58
C ALA A 103 11.67 25.53 12.35
N SER A 104 11.10 26.73 12.37
CA SER A 104 9.65 26.93 12.52
C SER A 104 9.17 28.17 11.80
N SER A 105 7.89 28.16 11.44
CA SER A 105 7.20 29.36 10.95
C SER A 105 7.30 30.47 11.96
N ASP A 106 7.22 31.69 11.45
CA ASP A 106 7.08 32.88 12.27
C ASP A 106 5.97 32.72 13.29
N LEU A 107 6.36 32.51 14.55
CA LEU A 107 5.42 32.49 15.64
C LEU A 107 5.11 33.94 16.01
N MET A 108 3.86 34.34 15.81
CA MET A 108 3.37 35.63 16.28
C MET A 108 2.68 35.48 17.62
N LEU A 109 3.30 36.02 18.67
CA LEU A 109 2.76 36.06 20.01
C LEU A 109 2.13 37.43 20.29
N SER A 110 0.95 37.41 20.91
CA SER A 110 0.24 38.61 21.35
C SER A 110 0.44 38.84 22.84
N LYS A 111 0.70 40.09 23.25
CA LYS A 111 0.90 40.41 24.66
C LYS A 111 -0.37 40.25 25.49
N LEU A 112 -0.21 39.68 26.69
CA LEU A 112 -1.25 39.58 27.70
C LEU A 112 -1.05 40.67 28.76
N ASP A 113 -2.15 41.32 29.16
CA ASP A 113 -2.16 42.22 30.31
C ASP A 113 -2.03 41.45 31.63
N THR A 114 -2.67 40.28 31.70
CA THR A 114 -2.63 39.34 32.83
C THR A 114 -2.82 37.92 32.31
N LEU A 115 -2.16 36.95 32.96
CA LEU A 115 -2.42 35.53 32.71
C LEU A 115 -3.91 35.17 32.88
N PRO A 116 -4.45 34.23 32.07
CA PRO A 116 -5.79 33.69 32.25
C PRO A 116 -6.01 33.21 33.69
N GLU A 117 -7.25 33.27 34.18
CA GLU A 117 -7.60 32.92 35.58
C GLU A 117 -7.05 31.55 35.99
N HIS A 118 -7.21 30.54 35.13
CA HIS A 118 -6.71 29.19 35.36
C HIS A 118 -5.18 29.09 35.34
N CYS A 119 -4.48 30.00 34.68
CA CYS A 119 -3.02 30.05 34.61
C CYS A 119 -2.37 30.84 35.76
N GLN A 120 -3.16 31.42 36.65
CA GLN A 120 -2.63 32.03 37.87
C GLN A 120 -2.03 30.96 38.78
N ALA A 121 -0.93 31.28 39.47
CA ALA A 121 -0.15 30.30 40.24
C ALA A 121 -0.96 29.47 41.27
N SER A 122 -2.06 30.01 41.79
CA SER A 122 -2.96 29.31 42.73
C SER A 122 -3.92 28.32 42.08
N GLN A 123 -4.14 28.41 40.76
CA GLN A 123 -5.11 27.63 39.99
C GLN A 123 -4.45 26.59 39.06
N LEU A 124 -3.12 26.59 38.97
CA LEU A 124 -2.37 25.66 38.12
C LEU A 124 -2.62 24.20 38.51
N THR A 125 -2.90 23.38 37.50
CA THR A 125 -3.04 21.94 37.67
C THR A 125 -1.66 21.30 37.73
N LYS A 126 -1.42 20.51 38.80
CA LYS A 126 -0.12 19.88 39.07
C LYS A 126 -0.12 18.37 38.92
N GLN A 127 -1.29 17.75 38.92
CA GLN A 127 -1.50 16.32 38.80
C GLN A 127 -2.86 16.10 38.13
N MET A 128 -2.97 15.01 37.37
CA MET A 128 -4.21 14.58 36.73
C MET A 128 -4.38 13.07 36.90
N ASN A 129 -5.62 12.64 37.12
CA ASN A 129 -6.03 11.26 36.90
C ASN A 129 -6.57 11.07 35.47
N TYR A 130 -6.81 9.82 35.05
CA TYR A 130 -7.27 9.54 33.68
C TYR A 130 -8.54 10.29 33.26
N PRO A 131 -9.60 10.40 34.09
CA PRO A 131 -10.75 11.25 33.74
C PRO A 131 -10.40 12.72 33.47
N GLN A 132 -9.41 13.27 34.19
CA GLN A 132 -8.96 14.66 34.00
C GLN A 132 -8.07 14.82 32.76
N ILE A 133 -7.22 13.83 32.46
CA ILE A 133 -6.43 13.79 31.21
C ILE A 133 -7.39 13.74 30.03
N PHE A 134 -8.38 12.84 30.06
CA PHE A 134 -9.41 12.73 29.04
C PHE A 134 -10.18 14.05 28.83
N ASP A 135 -10.58 14.72 29.91
CA ASP A 135 -11.24 16.04 29.81
C ASP A 135 -10.32 17.09 29.20
N TYR A 136 -9.04 17.07 29.58
CA TYR A 136 -8.05 17.99 29.01
C TYR A 136 -7.90 17.77 27.50
N VAL A 137 -7.70 16.52 27.06
CA VAL A 137 -7.61 16.15 25.65
C VAL A 137 -8.86 16.61 24.90
N TRP A 138 -10.04 16.33 25.46
CA TRP A 138 -11.30 16.75 24.86
C TRP A 138 -11.40 18.25 24.65
N HIS A 139 -11.14 19.04 25.69
CA HIS A 139 -11.22 20.49 25.63
C HIS A 139 -10.18 21.08 24.67
N THR A 140 -8.96 20.54 24.70
CA THR A 140 -7.84 20.99 23.86
C THR A 140 -8.13 20.74 22.38
N LEU A 141 -8.56 19.53 22.02
CA LEU A 141 -8.96 19.22 20.64
C LEU A 141 -10.17 20.06 20.22
N ASN A 142 -11.20 20.19 21.06
CA ASN A 142 -12.38 21.01 20.74
C ASN A 142 -12.02 22.50 20.45
N GLU A 143 -10.92 23.00 21.01
CA GLU A 143 -10.53 24.41 20.90
C GLU A 143 -9.52 24.63 19.77
N TYR A 144 -8.51 23.78 19.66
CA TYR A 144 -7.33 24.05 18.83
C TYR A 144 -7.19 23.13 17.61
N TYR A 145 -7.88 21.99 17.57
CA TYR A 145 -7.87 21.11 16.40
C TYR A 145 -8.66 21.70 15.24
N ALA A 146 -8.12 21.61 14.02
CA ALA A 146 -8.69 22.29 12.85
C ALA A 146 -9.61 21.41 11.98
N PHE A 147 -9.58 20.07 12.13
CA PHE A 147 -9.98 19.16 11.05
C PHE A 147 -11.19 18.26 11.30
N PHE A 148 -11.96 18.46 12.37
CA PHE A 148 -13.16 17.64 12.66
C PHE A 148 -14.11 17.53 11.46
N ALA A 149 -14.39 18.66 10.80
CA ALA A 149 -15.36 18.72 9.70
C ALA A 149 -14.90 17.92 8.47
N ILE A 150 -13.62 17.99 8.09
CA ILE A 150 -13.11 17.26 6.92
C ILE A 150 -12.93 15.77 7.24
N ARG A 151 -12.61 15.42 8.50
CA ARG A 151 -12.47 14.04 8.96
C ARG A 151 -13.82 13.35 9.22
N GLY A 152 -14.89 14.11 9.42
CA GLY A 152 -16.25 13.57 9.61
C GLY A 152 -16.51 13.16 11.06
N ILE A 153 -15.79 13.75 12.01
CA ILE A 153 -15.84 13.41 13.43
C ILE A 153 -16.83 14.31 14.17
N ASP A 154 -17.84 13.72 14.80
CA ASP A 154 -18.68 14.40 15.79
C ASP A 154 -18.02 14.33 17.17
N TRP A 155 -17.18 15.32 17.46
CA TRP A 155 -16.41 15.34 18.69
C TRP A 155 -17.23 15.41 19.98
N GLN A 156 -18.49 15.86 19.88
CA GLN A 156 -19.38 15.89 21.03
C GLN A 156 -19.99 14.51 21.30
N GLN A 157 -20.32 13.77 20.23
CA GLN A 157 -20.77 12.38 20.31
C GLN A 157 -19.66 11.49 20.90
N VAL A 158 -18.45 11.55 20.34
CA VAL A 158 -17.29 10.77 20.80
C VAL A 158 -17.08 10.94 22.31
N TYR A 159 -17.15 12.17 22.81
CA TYR A 159 -17.05 12.44 24.24
C TYR A 159 -18.18 11.83 25.05
N SER A 160 -19.43 11.96 24.60
CA SER A 160 -20.59 11.44 25.33
C SER A 160 -20.58 9.91 25.47
N GLU A 161 -20.05 9.22 24.46
CA GLU A 161 -19.97 7.75 24.42
C GLU A 161 -18.79 7.21 25.24
N ASN A 162 -17.65 7.92 25.22
CA ASN A 162 -16.41 7.42 25.85
C ASN A 162 -16.16 7.96 27.26
N LYS A 163 -16.68 9.14 27.62
CA LYS A 163 -16.51 9.70 28.98
C LYS A 163 -16.93 8.75 30.10
N PRO A 164 -18.03 7.97 30.00
CA PRO A 164 -18.42 7.01 31.03
C PRO A 164 -17.48 5.79 31.15
N LYS A 165 -16.70 5.48 30.10
CA LYS A 165 -15.72 4.37 30.09
C LYS A 165 -14.45 4.72 30.87
N VAL A 166 -14.07 6.00 30.89
CA VAL A 166 -12.84 6.46 31.56
C VAL A 166 -13.04 6.66 33.05
N THR A 167 -12.38 5.85 33.87
CA THR A 167 -12.50 5.89 35.34
C THR A 167 -11.15 6.13 36.02
N ALA A 168 -11.17 6.65 37.25
CA ALA A 168 -9.94 6.86 38.01
C ALA A 168 -9.25 5.56 38.48
N SER A 169 -9.94 4.42 38.38
CA SER A 169 -9.45 3.10 38.83
C SER A 169 -8.89 2.23 37.71
N MET A 170 -9.00 2.65 36.45
CA MET A 170 -8.46 1.89 35.33
C MET A 170 -6.93 1.88 35.37
N SER A 171 -6.34 0.85 34.76
CA SER A 171 -4.92 0.74 34.49
C SER A 171 -4.51 1.70 33.37
N LYS A 172 -3.20 1.87 33.18
CA LYS A 172 -2.66 2.68 32.09
C LYS A 172 -3.03 2.07 30.73
N ASP A 173 -2.85 0.76 30.59
CA ASP A 173 -3.10 0.03 29.34
C ASP A 173 -4.57 0.15 28.93
N GLU A 174 -5.52 -0.05 29.87
CA GLU A 174 -6.95 0.17 29.63
C GLU A 174 -7.28 1.62 29.22
N PHE A 175 -6.52 2.61 29.72
CA PHE A 175 -6.72 4.01 29.34
C PHE A 175 -6.18 4.29 27.93
N ILE A 176 -4.99 3.78 27.61
CA ILE A 176 -4.39 3.89 26.28
C ILE A 176 -5.28 3.22 25.23
N GLU A 177 -5.78 2.00 25.49
CA GLU A 177 -6.68 1.29 24.58
C GLU A 177 -7.94 2.11 24.24
N VAL A 178 -8.57 2.74 25.24
CA VAL A 178 -9.71 3.63 25.01
C VAL A 178 -9.33 4.87 24.21
N MET A 179 -8.15 5.44 24.43
CA MET A 179 -7.68 6.61 23.67
C MET A 179 -7.31 6.24 22.24
N ASP A 180 -6.72 5.07 22.02
CA ASP A 180 -6.29 4.55 20.73
C ASP A 180 -7.47 4.22 19.82
N GLU A 181 -8.51 3.58 20.38
CA GLU A 181 -9.81 3.38 19.71
C GLU A 181 -10.38 4.72 19.20
N ILE A 182 -10.29 5.79 20.01
CA ILE A 182 -10.80 7.12 19.64
C ILE A 182 -9.91 7.78 18.58
N PHE A 183 -8.60 7.70 18.72
CA PHE A 183 -7.67 8.42 17.85
C PHE A 183 -7.59 7.80 16.46
N THR A 184 -7.64 6.47 16.37
CA THR A 184 -7.64 5.75 15.08
C THR A 184 -8.81 6.18 14.17
N GLU A 185 -9.95 6.62 14.72
CA GLU A 185 -11.07 7.14 13.93
C GLU A 185 -10.72 8.40 13.12
N PHE A 186 -9.70 9.15 13.54
CA PHE A 186 -9.31 10.39 12.87
C PHE A 186 -8.51 10.14 11.59
N GLY A 187 -7.66 9.11 11.56
CA GLY A 187 -6.69 8.89 10.48
C GLY A 187 -5.71 10.06 10.31
N ASP A 188 -5.27 10.66 11.41
CA ASP A 188 -4.40 11.83 11.53
C ASP A 188 -3.08 11.44 12.22
N GLY A 189 -1.98 11.47 11.47
CA GLY A 189 -0.67 11.02 11.97
C GLY A 189 0.01 11.95 12.97
N HIS A 190 -0.50 13.17 13.16
CA HIS A 190 0.01 14.09 14.19
C HIS A 190 -0.85 14.13 15.45
N LEU A 191 -1.96 13.38 15.48
CA LEU A 191 -2.75 13.20 16.68
C LEU A 191 -2.18 12.04 17.50
N SER A 192 -1.64 12.34 18.69
CA SER A 192 -1.18 11.29 19.59
C SER A 192 -1.25 11.70 21.05
N LEU A 193 -1.33 10.71 21.94
CA LEU A 193 -1.21 10.88 23.38
C LEU A 193 -0.20 9.86 23.89
N SER A 194 0.97 10.32 24.30
CA SER A 194 2.06 9.45 24.74
C SER A 194 2.55 9.78 26.14
N ASP A 195 3.15 8.79 26.80
CA ASP A 195 3.83 8.97 28.09
C ASP A 195 5.37 8.93 27.95
N GLU A 196 6.07 9.13 29.07
CA GLU A 196 7.54 9.13 29.13
C GLU A 196 8.20 7.76 28.85
N PHE A 197 7.40 6.68 28.71
CA PHE A 197 7.85 5.30 28.50
C PHE A 197 7.40 4.71 27.15
N ASP A 198 7.02 5.56 26.20
CA ASP A 198 6.57 5.17 24.84
C ASP A 198 5.24 4.40 24.78
N ASN A 199 4.44 4.41 25.85
CA ASN A 199 3.04 3.98 25.72
C ASN A 199 2.28 5.11 25.04
N SER A 200 1.67 4.83 23.90
CA SER A 200 1.02 5.81 23.04
C SER A 200 -0.33 5.32 22.55
N ALA A 201 -1.23 6.27 22.35
CA ALA A 201 -2.40 6.14 21.49
C ALA A 201 -2.19 7.07 20.30
N ASP A 202 -2.35 6.57 19.07
CA ASP A 202 -2.00 7.30 17.85
C ASP A 202 -3.17 7.39 16.88
N GLY A 203 -3.24 8.48 16.13
CA GLY A 203 -4.28 8.71 15.13
C GLY A 203 -3.95 8.16 13.75
N ASN A 204 -2.83 7.47 13.58
CA ASN A 204 -2.34 7.00 12.28
C ASN A 204 -3.40 6.16 11.54
N LYS A 205 -3.55 6.42 10.24
CA LYS A 205 -4.30 5.51 9.37
C LYS A 205 -3.46 4.27 9.04
N ILE A 206 -4.13 3.16 8.71
CA ILE A 206 -3.44 1.99 8.16
C ILE A 206 -3.05 2.31 6.72
N ASP A 207 -1.79 2.68 6.51
CA ASP A 207 -1.24 2.99 5.18
C ASP A 207 -0.88 1.73 4.37
N SER A 208 -0.58 1.92 3.08
CA SER A 208 -0.20 0.84 2.18
C SER A 208 1.03 0.04 2.62
N LEU A 209 2.05 0.66 3.22
CA LEU A 209 3.25 -0.03 3.70
C LEU A 209 2.95 -0.88 4.93
N LEU A 210 2.22 -0.32 5.89
CA LEU A 210 1.77 -1.03 7.09
C LEU A 210 0.85 -2.20 6.73
N LYS A 211 -0.01 -2.01 5.73
CA LYS A 211 -0.87 -3.10 5.22
C LYS A 211 -0.01 -4.26 4.68
N GLU A 212 0.98 -3.98 3.83
CA GLU A 212 1.91 -5.02 3.33
C GLU A 212 2.65 -5.71 4.47
N ALA A 213 3.11 -4.95 5.48
CA ALA A 213 3.78 -5.51 6.65
C ALA A 213 2.88 -6.46 7.46
N LEU A 214 1.62 -6.07 7.72
CA LEU A 214 0.62 -6.89 8.41
C LEU A 214 0.29 -8.19 7.67
N LEU A 215 0.37 -8.17 6.33
CA LEU A 215 0.12 -9.35 5.49
C LEU A 215 1.32 -10.30 5.44
N LEU A 216 2.53 -9.78 5.60
CA LEU A 216 3.75 -10.59 5.70
C LEU A 216 3.88 -11.26 7.06
N ASP A 217 3.79 -10.47 8.13
CA ASP A 217 3.87 -10.95 9.52
C ASP A 217 3.03 -10.04 10.43
N GLY A 218 1.79 -10.47 10.67
CA GLY A 218 0.87 -9.76 11.54
C GLY A 218 1.23 -9.82 13.04
N GLU A 219 2.21 -10.64 13.45
CA GLU A 219 2.65 -10.70 14.85
C GLU A 219 3.77 -9.70 15.16
N ASN A 220 4.65 -9.41 14.19
CA ASN A 220 5.78 -8.49 14.36
C ASN A 220 5.92 -7.49 13.20
N VAL A 221 5.04 -6.49 13.19
CA VAL A 221 4.96 -5.45 12.16
C VAL A 221 6.29 -4.71 11.95
N ASP A 222 7.02 -4.38 13.02
CA ASP A 222 8.29 -3.66 12.93
C ASP A 222 9.35 -4.46 12.14
N GLU A 223 9.41 -5.77 12.40
CA GLU A 223 10.32 -6.67 11.68
C GLU A 223 9.89 -6.84 10.23
N ALA A 224 8.58 -6.91 9.96
CA ALA A 224 8.03 -6.95 8.61
C ALA A 224 8.34 -5.68 7.81
N ILE A 225 8.18 -4.49 8.39
CA ILE A 225 8.55 -3.21 7.74
C ILE A 225 10.05 -3.18 7.46
N ALA A 226 10.88 -3.58 8.42
CA ALA A 226 12.33 -3.64 8.22
C ALA A 226 12.71 -4.64 7.11
N HIS A 227 12.00 -5.75 7.00
CA HIS A 227 12.18 -6.74 5.94
C HIS A 227 11.83 -6.17 4.56
N LEU A 228 10.65 -5.55 4.42
CA LEU A 228 10.21 -4.87 3.19
C LEU A 228 11.22 -3.81 2.74
N HIS A 229 11.70 -3.01 3.69
CA HIS A 229 12.71 -1.99 3.41
C HIS A 229 14.03 -2.59 2.90
N GLN A 230 14.48 -3.71 3.48
CA GLN A 230 15.68 -4.41 3.01
C GLN A 230 15.49 -5.00 1.61
N GLN A 231 14.32 -5.59 1.32
CA GLN A 231 13.99 -6.10 -0.01
C GLN A 231 14.02 -4.98 -1.05
N GLU A 232 13.40 -3.84 -0.74
CA GLU A 232 13.41 -2.66 -1.62
C GLU A 232 14.83 -2.19 -1.95
N VAL A 233 15.70 -2.09 -0.95
CA VAL A 233 17.11 -1.72 -1.19
C VAL A 233 17.81 -2.70 -2.13
N GLN A 234 17.46 -4.00 -2.11
CA GLN A 234 18.00 -4.96 -3.07
C GLN A 234 17.45 -4.73 -4.48
N VAL A 235 16.15 -4.45 -4.61
CA VAL A 235 15.53 -4.08 -5.89
C VAL A 235 16.20 -2.85 -6.48
N LEU A 236 16.37 -1.79 -5.69
CA LEU A 236 17.05 -0.56 -6.13
C LEU A 236 18.48 -0.84 -6.59
N LYS A 237 19.28 -1.55 -5.79
CA LYS A 237 20.64 -1.96 -6.19
C LYS A 237 20.63 -2.82 -7.44
N HIS A 238 19.63 -3.66 -7.62
CA HIS A 238 19.47 -4.44 -8.83
C HIS A 238 19.24 -3.51 -10.02
N LEU A 239 18.39 -2.49 -9.91
CA LEU A 239 18.08 -1.54 -10.99
C LEU A 239 19.25 -0.59 -11.34
N MET A 240 20.10 -0.20 -10.38
CA MET A 240 21.22 0.72 -10.62
C MET A 240 22.27 0.17 -11.60
N GLU A 241 22.80 1.01 -12.48
CA GLU A 241 23.78 0.66 -13.53
C GLU A 241 25.04 -0.03 -12.97
N ASP A 242 25.61 0.53 -11.90
CA ASP A 242 26.80 -0.01 -11.22
C ASP A 242 26.48 -1.02 -10.10
N GLY A 243 25.19 -1.24 -9.84
CA GLY A 243 24.71 -2.13 -8.79
C GLY A 243 24.83 -1.57 -7.37
N GLN A 244 25.06 -0.27 -7.21
CA GLN A 244 25.24 0.39 -5.93
C GLN A 244 24.25 1.54 -5.77
N LEU A 245 23.82 1.73 -4.52
CA LEU A 245 23.08 2.90 -4.12
C LEU A 245 24.04 3.76 -3.29
N HIS A 246 24.38 4.92 -3.84
CA HIS A 246 25.37 5.85 -3.25
C HIS A 246 24.72 6.72 -2.18
N THR A 247 25.56 7.26 -1.30
CA THR A 247 25.16 8.26 -0.31
C THR A 247 26.26 9.31 -0.16
N TYR A 248 25.91 10.48 0.34
CA TYR A 248 26.85 11.53 0.70
C TYR A 248 27.47 11.23 2.07
N GLU A 249 28.76 10.90 2.14
CA GLU A 249 29.53 10.75 3.39
C GLU A 249 28.75 9.98 4.49
N ASN A 250 28.62 10.56 5.69
CA ASN A 250 27.87 9.99 6.83
C ASN A 250 26.36 10.31 6.75
N SER A 251 25.78 10.32 5.55
CA SER A 251 24.34 10.45 5.35
C SER A 251 23.68 9.09 5.19
N ASP A 252 22.56 8.90 5.90
CA ASP A 252 21.59 7.84 5.72
C ASP A 252 20.18 8.43 5.53
N ALA A 253 20.09 9.71 5.15
CA ALA A 253 18.83 10.41 4.85
C ALA A 253 18.50 10.42 3.36
N LEU A 254 19.52 10.38 2.50
CA LEU A 254 19.39 10.49 1.06
C LEU A 254 20.34 9.53 0.37
N PHE A 255 19.80 8.82 -0.62
CA PHE A 255 20.51 7.86 -1.45
C PHE A 255 20.33 8.19 -2.93
N TYR A 256 21.30 7.85 -3.78
CA TYR A 256 21.22 8.18 -5.21
C TYR A 256 22.01 7.22 -6.09
N GLY A 257 21.78 7.26 -7.40
CA GLY A 257 22.51 6.48 -8.40
C GLY A 257 21.95 6.69 -9.81
N ASN A 258 22.58 6.05 -10.79
CA ASN A 258 22.10 6.03 -12.17
C ASN A 258 21.37 4.70 -12.44
N ILE A 259 20.14 4.76 -12.95
CA ILE A 259 19.41 3.60 -13.48
C ILE A 259 19.91 3.30 -14.91
N SER A 260 20.17 4.36 -15.67
CA SER A 260 20.83 4.33 -16.96
C SER A 260 21.71 5.58 -17.10
N ASN A 261 22.47 5.67 -18.19
CA ASN A 261 23.27 6.86 -18.51
C ASN A 261 22.45 8.17 -18.60
N ASN A 262 21.12 8.07 -18.82
CA ASN A 262 20.24 9.24 -18.98
C ASN A 262 19.19 9.37 -17.86
N LEU A 263 19.10 8.41 -16.94
CA LEU A 263 18.08 8.38 -15.89
C LEU A 263 18.75 8.26 -14.52
N GLY A 264 18.78 9.38 -13.80
CA GLY A 264 19.21 9.44 -12.41
C GLY A 264 18.09 9.03 -11.46
N TYR A 265 18.48 8.67 -10.25
CA TYR A 265 17.59 8.28 -9.17
C TYR A 265 18.07 8.92 -7.86
N ILE A 266 17.14 9.51 -7.11
CA ILE A 266 17.34 10.07 -5.78
C ILE A 266 16.23 9.50 -4.90
N ARG A 267 16.59 8.91 -3.77
CA ARG A 267 15.65 8.49 -2.72
C ARG A 267 15.91 9.30 -1.47
N ILE A 268 14.87 9.88 -0.90
CA ILE A 268 14.96 10.74 0.28
C ILE A 268 14.10 10.11 1.36
N ASP A 269 14.72 9.52 2.38
CA ASP A 269 14.03 8.81 3.47
C ASP A 269 13.57 9.75 4.58
N ARG A 270 14.14 10.95 4.66
CA ARG A 270 13.71 12.01 5.60
C ARG A 270 14.21 13.37 5.18
N VAL A 271 13.50 14.42 5.58
CA VAL A 271 13.89 15.83 5.39
C VAL A 271 14.30 16.47 6.71
N TYR A 272 15.14 15.75 7.46
CA TYR A 272 15.81 16.18 8.68
C TYR A 272 17.03 15.28 8.93
N HIS A 273 18.03 15.80 9.65
CA HIS A 273 19.31 15.13 9.92
C HIS A 273 19.91 14.54 8.63
N MET A 274 20.10 15.41 7.64
CA MET A 274 20.62 15.07 6.31
C MET A 274 22.04 14.51 6.38
N VAL A 275 22.80 14.84 7.41
CA VAL A 275 24.09 14.22 7.77
C VAL A 275 24.06 13.89 9.26
N GLN A 276 24.57 12.72 9.65
CA GLN A 276 24.64 12.34 11.05
C GLN A 276 25.52 13.31 11.86
N ASP A 277 24.96 13.85 12.95
CA ASP A 277 25.60 14.79 13.87
C ASP A 277 25.31 14.38 15.32
N ASP A 278 26.36 13.91 16.03
CA ASP A 278 26.31 13.49 17.44
C ASP A 278 26.56 14.66 18.42
N SER A 279 26.54 15.91 17.96
CA SER A 279 26.75 17.06 18.85
C SER A 279 25.60 17.25 19.85
N ASP A 280 25.98 17.66 21.07
CA ASP A 280 25.06 18.01 22.16
C ASP A 280 24.48 19.43 22.02
N ASP A 281 24.46 19.99 20.80
CA ASP A 281 23.99 21.35 20.55
C ASP A 281 22.46 21.46 20.69
N ASP A 282 21.99 22.70 20.87
CA ASP A 282 20.56 23.01 20.87
C ASP A 282 19.92 22.79 19.48
N LEU A 283 18.60 22.64 19.47
CA LEU A 283 17.86 22.27 18.27
C LEU A 283 17.95 23.31 17.14
N ILE A 284 18.00 24.62 17.46
CA ILE A 284 18.11 25.66 16.41
C ILE A 284 19.44 25.51 15.68
N SER A 285 20.53 25.42 16.46
CA SER A 285 21.88 25.23 15.91
C SER A 285 21.98 23.97 15.06
N LYS A 286 21.28 22.89 15.44
CA LYS A 286 21.20 21.65 14.66
C LYS A 286 20.51 21.86 13.32
N ILE A 287 19.38 22.58 13.29
CA ILE A 287 18.61 22.81 12.06
C ILE A 287 19.35 23.77 11.12
N GLU A 288 20.01 24.81 11.62
CA GLU A 288 20.87 25.67 10.80
C GLU A 288 21.97 24.86 10.09
N ARG A 289 22.65 23.99 10.84
CA ARG A 289 23.64 23.08 10.26
C ARG A 289 23.02 22.11 9.29
N ASP A 290 21.81 21.63 9.56
CA ASP A 290 21.12 20.70 8.69
C ASP A 290 20.73 21.34 7.35
N LEU A 291 20.34 22.61 7.36
CA LEU A 291 20.17 23.43 6.16
C LEU A 291 21.48 23.55 5.39
N GLU A 292 22.62 23.84 6.06
CA GLU A 292 23.93 23.86 5.39
C GLU A 292 24.35 22.49 4.84
N ASN A 293 24.05 21.42 5.57
CA ASN A 293 24.34 20.05 5.16
C ASN A 293 23.47 19.62 3.98
N THR A 294 22.22 20.07 3.94
CA THR A 294 21.31 19.88 2.80
C THR A 294 21.95 20.41 1.51
N ASP A 295 22.59 21.59 1.56
CA ASP A 295 23.28 22.13 0.38
C ASP A 295 24.43 21.25 -0.07
N LYS A 296 25.27 20.80 0.87
CA LYS A 296 26.42 19.93 0.55
C LYS A 296 25.97 18.63 -0.09
N VAL A 297 24.94 18.00 0.48
CA VAL A 297 24.36 16.75 -0.03
C VAL A 297 23.80 16.97 -1.43
N MET A 298 22.91 17.96 -1.62
CA MET A 298 22.25 18.19 -2.90
C MET A 298 23.23 18.61 -4.00
N GLN A 299 24.21 19.46 -3.70
CA GLN A 299 25.25 19.84 -4.66
C GLN A 299 26.03 18.63 -5.14
N LYS A 300 26.44 17.74 -4.23
CA LYS A 300 27.18 16.54 -4.59
C LYS A 300 26.34 15.56 -5.42
N VAL A 301 25.10 15.32 -5.00
CA VAL A 301 24.17 14.43 -5.70
C VAL A 301 23.93 14.93 -7.13
N LEU A 302 23.66 16.22 -7.31
CA LEU A 302 23.38 16.78 -8.63
C LEU A 302 24.63 16.98 -9.49
N GLU A 303 25.82 17.14 -8.90
CA GLU A 303 27.09 17.04 -9.62
C GLU A 303 27.25 15.63 -10.24
N ASP A 304 26.95 14.57 -9.48
CA ASP A 304 27.09 13.19 -9.99
C ASP A 304 26.00 12.78 -10.98
N LEU A 305 24.86 13.48 -10.98
CA LEU A 305 23.73 13.23 -11.88
C LEU A 305 23.63 14.28 -13.01
N GLU A 306 24.62 15.17 -13.17
CA GLU A 306 24.53 16.32 -14.09
C GLU A 306 24.29 15.94 -15.55
N ASP A 307 24.86 14.81 -15.97
CA ASP A 307 24.79 14.30 -17.35
C ASP A 307 23.49 13.54 -17.65
N THR A 308 22.69 13.21 -16.64
CA THR A 308 21.40 12.52 -16.84
C THR A 308 20.39 13.43 -17.52
N GLU A 309 19.48 12.88 -18.33
CA GLU A 309 18.44 13.65 -19.02
C GLU A 309 17.14 13.75 -18.20
N SER A 310 16.96 12.91 -17.19
CA SER A 310 15.85 12.96 -16.24
C SER A 310 16.23 12.33 -14.90
N ILE A 311 15.50 12.68 -13.83
CA ILE A 311 15.73 12.13 -12.48
C ILE A 311 14.42 11.61 -11.88
N ILE A 312 14.45 10.42 -11.27
CA ILE A 312 13.40 9.96 -10.35
C ILE A 312 13.74 10.45 -8.94
N ILE A 313 12.76 11.04 -8.24
CA ILE A 313 12.84 11.44 -6.83
C ILE A 313 11.84 10.60 -6.05
N ASP A 314 12.32 9.64 -5.26
CA ASP A 314 11.49 8.74 -4.46
C ASP A 314 11.31 9.26 -3.02
N LEU A 315 10.06 9.58 -2.68
CA LEU A 315 9.62 10.05 -1.37
C LEU A 315 8.72 9.04 -0.64
N ARG A 316 8.50 7.84 -1.20
CA ARG A 316 7.53 6.87 -0.67
C ARG A 316 7.84 6.48 0.79
N TYR A 317 9.13 6.35 1.13
CA TYR A 317 9.60 5.98 2.47
C TYR A 317 9.81 7.17 3.42
N ASN A 318 9.41 8.39 3.02
CA ASN A 318 9.70 9.61 3.76
C ASN A 318 8.58 10.02 4.71
N GLY A 319 8.72 9.69 6.00
CA GLY A 319 7.75 10.06 7.03
C GLY A 319 7.70 11.55 7.38
N GLY A 320 8.66 12.36 6.91
CA GLY A 320 8.64 13.81 7.07
C GLY A 320 9.94 14.42 7.58
N GLY A 321 9.79 15.57 8.27
CA GLY A 321 10.89 16.40 8.76
C GLY A 321 10.54 17.88 8.69
N PHE A 322 11.53 18.73 8.38
CA PHE A 322 11.39 20.18 8.41
C PHE A 322 11.00 20.76 7.05
N ASP A 323 9.94 21.58 7.03
CA ASP A 323 9.48 22.33 5.85
C ASP A 323 10.61 23.10 5.14
N ASP A 324 11.51 23.70 5.90
CA ASP A 324 12.60 24.52 5.38
C ASP A 324 13.60 23.68 4.58
N ILE A 325 13.87 22.45 5.04
CA ILE A 325 14.70 21.48 4.32
C ILE A 325 13.97 21.05 3.04
N SER A 326 12.66 20.78 3.11
CA SER A 326 11.83 20.47 1.93
C SER A 326 11.87 21.57 0.87
N ARG A 327 11.65 22.83 1.26
CA ARG A 327 11.70 23.97 0.32
C ARG A 327 13.11 24.20 -0.21
N LYS A 328 14.14 23.95 0.59
CA LYS A 328 15.55 24.06 0.18
C LYS A 328 15.92 23.01 -0.86
N ILE A 329 15.50 21.75 -0.67
CA ILE A 329 15.66 20.67 -1.66
C ILE A 329 14.91 21.04 -2.95
N ALA A 330 13.65 21.49 -2.87
CA ALA A 330 12.89 21.92 -4.05
C ALA A 330 13.56 23.07 -4.82
N GLY A 331 14.32 23.93 -4.12
CA GLY A 331 15.10 25.01 -4.72
C GLY A 331 16.16 24.55 -5.73
N TYR A 332 16.63 23.31 -5.66
CA TYR A 332 17.56 22.73 -6.63
C TYR A 332 16.93 22.36 -7.97
N PHE A 333 15.59 22.36 -8.06
CA PHE A 333 14.83 21.99 -9.26
C PHE A 333 14.12 23.19 -9.93
N THR A 334 14.53 24.42 -9.59
CA THR A 334 13.94 25.63 -10.19
C THR A 334 15.00 26.72 -10.40
N GLU A 335 14.80 27.57 -11.41
CA GLU A 335 15.58 28.80 -11.62
C GLU A 335 14.86 30.06 -11.12
N GLN A 336 13.59 29.95 -10.75
CA GLN A 336 12.76 31.08 -10.31
C GLN A 336 12.06 30.77 -9.00
N ALA A 337 11.93 31.79 -8.14
CA ALA A 337 11.14 31.67 -6.93
C ALA A 337 9.64 31.54 -7.27
N TYR A 338 8.92 30.69 -6.53
CA TYR A 338 7.49 30.47 -6.74
C TYR A 338 6.78 30.14 -5.43
N VAL A 339 5.48 30.40 -5.40
CA VAL A 339 4.57 30.02 -4.31
C VAL A 339 3.88 28.72 -4.71
N PHE A 340 3.84 27.75 -3.80
CA PHE A 340 3.24 26.42 -4.04
C PHE A 340 2.01 26.12 -3.18
N GLY A 341 1.75 26.96 -2.18
CA GLY A 341 0.60 26.85 -1.32
C GLY A 341 0.55 27.96 -0.27
N THR A 342 -0.32 27.78 0.69
CA THR A 342 -0.48 28.67 1.84
C THR A 342 -0.76 27.85 3.08
N LYS A 343 -0.42 28.39 4.24
CA LYS A 343 -0.84 27.83 5.53
C LYS A 343 -1.36 28.87 6.49
N GLN A 344 -2.15 28.44 7.47
CA GLN A 344 -2.81 29.32 8.43
C GLN A 344 -3.31 28.55 9.64
N ILE A 345 -3.07 29.05 10.85
CA ILE A 345 -3.78 28.63 12.06
C ILE A 345 -5.26 28.97 11.91
N SER A 346 -6.12 27.97 11.87
CA SER A 346 -7.55 28.14 11.61
C SER A 346 -8.38 27.16 12.43
N ASN A 347 -8.66 27.52 13.69
CA ASN A 347 -9.42 26.72 14.63
C ASN A 347 -10.49 27.54 15.35
N LYS A 348 -11.19 26.93 16.31
CA LYS A 348 -12.32 27.56 17.01
C LYS A 348 -11.90 28.81 17.78
N MET A 349 -10.65 28.85 18.26
CA MET A 349 -10.15 29.91 19.12
C MET A 349 -9.49 31.05 18.35
N HIS A 350 -8.98 30.79 17.14
CA HIS A 350 -8.23 31.78 16.40
C HIS A 350 -8.27 31.57 14.88
N GLN A 351 -8.26 32.70 14.17
CA GLN A 351 -7.97 32.76 12.74
C GLN A 351 -6.68 33.59 12.58
N GLY A 352 -5.57 32.91 12.32
CA GLY A 352 -4.24 33.51 12.18
C GLY A 352 -4.06 34.25 10.86
N GLN A 353 -2.84 34.74 10.62
CA GLN A 353 -2.44 35.25 9.31
C GLN A 353 -2.31 34.10 8.32
N LEU A 354 -2.64 34.37 7.05
CA LEU A 354 -2.36 33.45 5.95
C LEU A 354 -0.91 33.67 5.51
N LEU A 355 -0.10 32.61 5.55
CA LEU A 355 1.30 32.61 5.15
C LEU A 355 1.45 31.95 3.76
N GLU A 356 2.26 32.53 2.89
CA GLU A 356 2.58 31.96 1.58
C GLU A 356 3.75 30.97 1.72
N LEU A 357 3.59 29.77 1.15
CA LEU A 357 4.65 28.77 1.10
C LEU A 357 5.46 28.96 -0.19
N LYS A 358 6.72 29.37 -0.05
CA LYS A 358 7.57 29.79 -1.16
C LYS A 358 8.86 29.00 -1.26
N VAL A 359 9.21 28.58 -2.47
CA VAL A 359 10.52 28.03 -2.81
C VAL A 359 11.40 29.13 -3.40
N THR A 360 12.66 29.17 -2.97
CA THR A 360 13.70 30.03 -3.54
C THR A 360 14.72 29.14 -4.27
N PRO A 361 15.16 29.50 -5.49
CA PRO A 361 16.18 28.75 -6.22
C PRO A 361 17.48 28.61 -5.43
N SER A 362 18.16 27.48 -5.60
CA SER A 362 19.52 27.30 -5.11
C SER A 362 20.46 28.33 -5.74
N GLU A 363 21.44 28.82 -4.97
CA GLU A 363 22.52 29.67 -5.50
C GLU A 363 23.51 28.87 -6.37
N SER A 364 23.44 27.54 -6.32
CA SER A 364 24.27 26.61 -7.09
C SER A 364 23.61 26.23 -8.42
N HIS A 365 24.21 25.26 -9.12
CA HIS A 365 23.59 24.69 -10.32
C HIS A 365 22.24 24.03 -9.99
N THR A 366 21.23 24.31 -10.81
CA THR A 366 19.87 23.78 -10.67
C THR A 366 19.58 22.77 -11.77
N TYR A 367 18.84 21.72 -11.44
CA TYR A 367 18.44 20.67 -12.36
C TYR A 367 17.02 20.94 -12.87
N THR A 368 16.89 21.42 -14.11
CA THR A 368 15.59 21.80 -14.71
C THR A 368 15.13 20.87 -15.83
N LYS A 369 15.85 19.75 -16.05
CA LYS A 369 15.38 18.66 -16.93
C LYS A 369 14.24 17.88 -16.23
N PRO A 370 13.49 17.02 -16.95
CA PRO A 370 12.35 16.30 -16.38
C PRO A 370 12.65 15.56 -15.07
N ILE A 371 11.72 15.66 -14.11
CA ILE A 371 11.75 14.91 -12.85
C ILE A 371 10.47 14.11 -12.64
N TYR A 372 10.61 12.91 -12.09
CA TYR A 372 9.51 11.98 -11.77
C TYR A 372 9.49 11.73 -10.27
N VAL A 373 8.46 12.19 -9.58
CA VAL A 373 8.42 12.14 -8.11
C VAL A 373 7.54 10.98 -7.66
N LEU A 374 8.13 9.96 -7.04
CA LEU A 374 7.38 8.83 -6.51
C LEU A 374 6.87 9.18 -5.12
N ILE A 375 5.57 9.03 -4.90
CA ILE A 375 4.88 9.31 -3.64
C ILE A 375 3.99 8.15 -3.22
N GLY A 376 3.76 8.02 -1.92
CA GLY A 376 2.90 6.98 -1.36
C GLY A 376 2.27 7.42 -0.04
N GLU A 377 1.41 6.60 0.54
CA GLU A 377 0.69 6.96 1.77
C GLU A 377 1.60 7.15 3.00
N ASN A 378 2.84 6.65 2.96
CA ASN A 378 3.85 6.90 3.99
C ASN A 378 4.66 8.20 3.76
N THR A 379 4.51 8.86 2.60
CA THR A 379 5.00 10.23 2.41
C THR A 379 4.19 11.18 3.29
N GLY A 380 4.74 11.64 4.41
CA GLY A 380 4.01 12.41 5.44
C GLY A 380 4.68 13.71 5.86
N SER A 381 3.95 14.59 6.54
CA SER A 381 4.49 15.80 7.20
C SER A 381 5.34 16.65 6.24
N GLY A 382 6.56 17.07 6.62
CA GLY A 382 7.46 17.85 5.76
C GLY A 382 7.74 17.23 4.38
N ALA A 383 7.60 15.91 4.20
CA ALA A 383 7.74 15.27 2.89
C ALA A 383 6.57 15.61 1.96
N GLU A 384 5.37 15.84 2.50
CA GLU A 384 4.21 16.34 1.73
C GLU A 384 4.44 17.77 1.25
N VAL A 385 5.14 18.59 2.06
CA VAL A 385 5.58 19.93 1.66
C VAL A 385 6.55 19.85 0.49
N LEU A 386 7.53 18.93 0.52
CA LEU A 386 8.44 18.68 -0.60
C LEU A 386 7.66 18.19 -1.84
N ALA A 387 6.79 17.20 -1.69
CA ALA A 387 5.97 16.67 -2.78
C ALA A 387 5.10 17.75 -3.43
N GLN A 388 4.44 18.60 -2.63
CA GLN A 388 3.62 19.70 -3.14
C GLN A 388 4.48 20.79 -3.81
N ALA A 389 5.67 21.09 -3.27
CA ALA A 389 6.60 22.04 -3.86
C ALA A 389 7.14 21.56 -5.22
N LEU A 390 7.42 20.27 -5.37
CA LEU A 390 7.85 19.68 -6.64
C LEU A 390 6.67 19.53 -7.62
N LYS A 391 5.45 19.28 -7.14
CA LYS A 391 4.26 19.11 -7.99
C LYS A 391 3.94 20.31 -8.86
N VAL A 392 4.21 21.52 -8.38
CA VAL A 392 3.87 22.75 -9.13
C VAL A 392 4.87 23.07 -10.23
N LEU A 393 6.00 22.35 -10.32
CA LEU A 393 7.01 22.56 -11.35
C LEU A 393 6.52 22.01 -12.70
N PRO A 394 6.73 22.74 -13.82
CA PRO A 394 6.21 22.35 -15.13
C PRO A 394 6.91 21.13 -15.76
N HIS A 395 8.06 20.74 -15.22
CA HIS A 395 8.86 19.58 -15.67
C HIS A 395 8.79 18.41 -14.67
N SER A 396 7.85 18.46 -13.72
CA SER A 396 7.63 17.43 -12.71
C SER A 396 6.40 16.59 -13.02
N THR A 397 6.47 15.28 -12.76
CA THR A 397 5.34 14.36 -12.82
C THR A 397 5.31 13.52 -11.55
N LEU A 398 4.25 13.62 -10.75
CA LEU A 398 4.09 12.79 -9.56
C LEU A 398 3.45 11.46 -9.91
N ILE A 399 3.99 10.37 -9.37
CA ILE A 399 3.58 8.99 -9.66
C ILE A 399 3.39 8.26 -8.33
N GLY A 400 2.35 7.44 -8.23
CA GLY A 400 2.10 6.59 -7.05
C GLY A 400 0.72 6.83 -6.46
N GLU A 401 0.63 6.89 -5.12
CA GLU A 401 -0.61 7.09 -4.37
C GLU A 401 -0.68 8.51 -3.81
N ALA A 402 -1.84 8.91 -3.29
CA ALA A 402 -1.90 10.16 -2.52
C ALA A 402 -1.00 10.03 -1.28
N THR A 403 -0.33 11.11 -0.91
CA THR A 403 0.47 11.18 0.32
C THR A 403 -0.40 11.00 1.57
N ASN A 404 0.22 10.88 2.74
CA ASN A 404 -0.46 10.53 3.99
C ASN A 404 -1.69 11.40 4.28
N GLY A 405 -1.58 12.71 4.04
CA GLY A 405 -2.58 13.70 4.41
C GLY A 405 -2.46 14.15 5.87
N SER A 406 -1.25 14.10 6.42
CA SER A 406 -0.89 14.60 7.76
C SER A 406 0.23 15.62 7.57
N VAL A 407 -0.12 16.74 6.94
CA VAL A 407 0.84 17.80 6.53
C VAL A 407 0.87 18.95 7.53
N SER A 408 -0.15 19.08 8.37
CA SER A 408 -0.21 20.10 9.42
C SER A 408 1.04 20.09 10.30
N ASP A 409 1.42 21.25 10.81
CA ASP A 409 2.40 21.29 11.89
C ASP A 409 1.80 20.66 13.15
N SER A 410 2.67 19.95 13.88
CA SER A 410 2.33 19.23 15.10
C SER A 410 2.35 20.18 16.29
N LEU A 411 1.19 20.45 16.88
CA LEU A 411 1.09 21.23 18.11
C LEU A 411 1.14 20.30 19.33
N THR A 412 2.12 20.52 20.20
CA THR A 412 2.33 19.71 21.40
C THR A 412 1.87 20.41 22.68
N HIS A 413 1.16 19.67 23.53
CA HIS A 413 0.75 20.06 24.87
C HIS A 413 1.31 19.10 25.91
N GLU A 414 2.12 19.61 26.83
CA GLU A 414 2.63 18.83 27.96
C GLU A 414 1.61 18.79 29.10
N LEU A 415 1.45 17.61 29.69
CA LEU A 415 0.56 17.36 30.81
C LEU A 415 1.30 16.80 32.03
N PRO A 416 0.75 16.96 33.25
CA PRO A 416 1.37 16.39 34.44
C PRO A 416 1.55 14.88 34.35
N GLY A 417 2.72 14.39 34.80
CA GLY A 417 3.04 12.96 34.81
C GLY A 417 3.74 12.46 33.55
N GLY A 418 4.33 13.36 32.76
CA GLY A 418 5.11 13.01 31.56
C GLY A 418 4.25 12.68 30.34
N TRP A 419 2.97 13.05 30.38
CA TRP A 419 2.05 12.90 29.26
C TRP A 419 2.24 14.02 28.26
N GLU A 420 2.14 13.69 26.98
CA GLU A 420 2.28 14.61 25.86
C GLU A 420 1.14 14.37 24.87
N LEU A 421 0.38 15.43 24.57
CA LEU A 421 -0.67 15.43 23.56
C LEU A 421 -0.16 16.17 22.33
N SER A 422 -0.19 15.52 21.17
CA SER A 422 0.08 16.13 19.87
C SER A 422 -1.21 16.27 19.07
N LEU A 423 -1.36 17.35 18.27
CA LEU A 423 -2.51 17.56 17.40
C LEU A 423 -2.22 18.46 16.17
N SER A 424 -3.00 18.25 15.12
CA SER A 424 -2.99 19.05 13.88
C SER A 424 -3.81 20.34 14.01
N HIS A 425 -3.20 21.48 13.73
CA HIS A 425 -3.80 22.80 14.01
C HIS A 425 -3.62 23.86 12.90
N GLU A 426 -2.75 23.62 11.91
CA GLU A 426 -2.51 24.53 10.79
C GLU A 426 -3.10 24.00 9.49
N VAL A 427 -3.88 24.84 8.82
CA VAL A 427 -4.57 24.44 7.57
C VAL A 427 -3.70 24.78 6.37
N TYR A 428 -3.06 23.75 5.81
CA TYR A 428 -2.33 23.81 4.55
C TYR A 428 -3.26 23.73 3.35
N LYS A 429 -3.05 24.61 2.37
CA LYS A 429 -3.77 24.62 1.09
C LYS A 429 -2.79 24.72 -0.07
N ASN A 430 -3.07 24.02 -1.16
CA ASN A 430 -2.35 24.20 -2.41
C ASN A 430 -2.80 25.48 -3.16
N ASN A 431 -2.14 25.80 -4.27
CA ASN A 431 -2.46 26.97 -5.12
C ASN A 431 -3.90 26.97 -5.68
N ALA A 432 -4.60 25.83 -5.69
CA ALA A 432 -6.00 25.74 -6.08
C ALA A 432 -6.97 25.96 -4.90
N GLY A 433 -6.45 26.19 -3.70
CA GLY A 433 -7.22 26.36 -2.46
C GLY A 433 -7.72 25.04 -1.84
N LYS A 434 -7.28 23.87 -2.34
CA LYS A 434 -7.63 22.57 -1.77
C LYS A 434 -6.82 22.34 -0.49
N ILE A 435 -7.51 21.94 0.58
CA ILE A 435 -6.87 21.52 1.84
C ILE A 435 -6.13 20.19 1.61
N LEU A 436 -4.89 20.14 2.06
CA LEU A 436 -4.02 18.97 1.90
C LEU A 436 -4.22 17.94 3.02
N GLU A 437 -4.53 18.38 4.24
CA GLU A 437 -4.89 17.50 5.35
C GLU A 437 -6.02 16.52 4.97
N LYS A 438 -5.92 15.26 5.41
CA LYS A 438 -6.73 14.08 5.03
C LYS A 438 -6.64 13.66 3.56
N ALA A 439 -6.47 14.60 2.64
CA ALA A 439 -6.51 14.32 1.21
C ALA A 439 -5.15 13.95 0.61
N GLY A 440 -4.05 14.43 1.22
CA GLY A 440 -2.71 14.36 0.69
C GLY A 440 -2.49 15.19 -0.59
N VAL A 441 -1.24 15.25 -1.00
CA VAL A 441 -0.80 15.62 -2.34
C VAL A 441 -1.14 14.47 -3.27
N THR A 442 -1.95 14.74 -4.29
CA THR A 442 -2.40 13.72 -5.23
C THR A 442 -1.39 13.53 -6.38
N PRO A 443 -1.14 12.29 -6.83
CA PRO A 443 -0.26 12.02 -7.96
C PRO A 443 -0.87 12.52 -9.28
N ASP A 444 -0.02 12.71 -10.29
CA ASP A 444 -0.44 12.96 -11.67
C ASP A 444 -0.72 11.64 -12.41
N VAL A 445 0.01 10.58 -12.05
CA VAL A 445 -0.25 9.20 -12.50
C VAL A 445 -0.51 8.33 -11.27
N LEU A 446 -1.78 7.98 -11.05
CA LEU A 446 -2.20 7.10 -9.96
C LEU A 446 -1.77 5.65 -10.24
N MET A 447 -1.00 5.06 -9.34
CA MET A 447 -0.67 3.62 -9.30
C MET A 447 -0.27 3.20 -7.89
N PRO A 448 -0.40 1.92 -7.50
CA PRO A 448 0.05 1.45 -6.19
C PRO A 448 1.52 1.79 -5.94
N ALA A 449 1.81 2.35 -4.76
CA ALA A 449 3.16 2.76 -4.38
C ALA A 449 4.02 1.57 -3.93
N TYR A 450 3.38 0.53 -3.39
CA TYR A 450 3.98 -0.70 -2.89
C TYR A 450 3.18 -1.92 -3.37
N ALA A 451 3.88 -3.01 -3.66
CA ALA A 451 3.25 -4.26 -4.05
C ALA A 451 4.16 -5.47 -3.79
N SER A 452 3.65 -6.50 -3.12
CA SER A 452 4.42 -7.72 -2.84
C SER A 452 4.93 -8.41 -4.11
N VAL A 453 4.16 -8.34 -5.21
CA VAL A 453 4.55 -8.93 -6.50
C VAL A 453 5.78 -8.26 -7.11
N ASP A 454 5.95 -6.95 -6.90
CA ASP A 454 7.12 -6.23 -7.41
C ASP A 454 8.40 -6.77 -6.75
N HIS A 455 8.37 -6.98 -5.43
CA HIS A 455 9.49 -7.60 -4.69
C HIS A 455 9.77 -9.05 -5.13
N LYS A 456 8.72 -9.88 -5.31
CA LYS A 456 8.86 -11.26 -5.81
C LYS A 456 9.52 -11.33 -7.19
N LEU A 457 9.23 -10.35 -8.04
CA LEU A 457 9.79 -10.22 -9.38
C LEU A 457 11.08 -9.38 -9.41
N ASN A 458 11.56 -8.90 -8.27
CA ASN A 458 12.73 -8.03 -8.13
C ASN A 458 12.61 -6.73 -8.98
N THR A 459 11.40 -6.19 -9.12
CA THR A 459 11.03 -4.98 -9.89
C THR A 459 10.43 -3.93 -8.97
N ASP A 460 10.23 -2.72 -9.49
CA ASP A 460 9.39 -1.68 -8.91
C ASP A 460 8.53 -1.07 -10.02
N THR A 461 7.20 -1.26 -10.00
CA THR A 461 6.34 -0.84 -11.11
C THR A 461 6.42 0.67 -11.40
N PRO A 462 6.36 1.58 -10.40
CA PRO A 462 6.57 3.00 -10.64
C PRO A 462 7.89 3.34 -11.35
N ILE A 463 9.01 2.72 -10.97
CA ILE A 463 10.31 2.92 -11.61
C ILE A 463 10.33 2.33 -13.02
N GLU A 464 9.83 1.10 -13.21
CA GLU A 464 9.75 0.43 -14.52
C GLU A 464 8.86 1.22 -15.50
N PHE A 465 7.78 1.84 -15.00
CA PHE A 465 6.94 2.75 -15.78
C PHE A 465 7.71 3.98 -16.27
N VAL A 466 8.56 4.59 -15.42
CA VAL A 466 9.40 5.73 -15.83
C VAL A 466 10.43 5.28 -16.86
N ILE A 467 11.16 4.18 -16.61
CA ILE A 467 12.13 3.58 -17.55
C ILE A 467 11.48 3.39 -18.92
N GLN A 468 10.30 2.78 -18.94
CA GLN A 468 9.53 2.54 -20.16
C GLN A 468 9.11 3.83 -20.85
N SER A 469 8.58 4.80 -20.11
CA SER A 469 8.10 6.08 -20.64
C SER A 469 9.20 6.94 -21.26
N GLN A 470 10.43 6.84 -20.73
CA GLN A 470 11.60 7.53 -21.24
C GLN A 470 12.28 6.74 -22.36
N GLY A 471 11.86 5.50 -22.61
CA GLY A 471 12.47 4.64 -23.60
C GLY A 471 13.90 4.23 -23.23
N GLU A 472 14.19 4.15 -21.94
CA GLU A 472 15.52 3.88 -21.41
C GLU A 472 15.86 2.39 -21.53
N VAL A 473 17.14 2.12 -21.80
CA VAL A 473 17.68 0.75 -21.82
C VAL A 473 18.57 0.59 -20.61
N THR A 474 18.13 -0.24 -19.67
CA THR A 474 18.88 -0.54 -18.44
C THR A 474 19.92 -1.64 -18.67
N ARG A 475 20.81 -1.83 -17.70
CA ARG A 475 21.81 -2.91 -17.72
C ARG A 475 21.20 -4.32 -17.84
N HIS A 476 19.95 -4.48 -17.39
CA HIS A 476 19.21 -5.74 -17.41
C HIS A 476 18.40 -5.91 -18.69
N HIS A 477 19.03 -5.65 -19.84
CA HIS A 477 18.40 -5.85 -21.14
C HIS A 477 18.26 -7.34 -21.47
N PHE A 478 17.05 -7.76 -21.87
CA PHE A 478 16.77 -9.12 -22.34
C PHE A 478 16.45 -9.10 -23.84
N ASP A 479 17.07 -10.03 -24.57
CA ASP A 479 16.65 -10.40 -25.90
C ASP A 479 16.01 -11.80 -25.91
N ALA A 480 15.39 -12.17 -27.03
CA ALA A 480 14.70 -13.44 -27.16
C ALA A 480 15.62 -14.66 -26.96
N ALA A 481 16.91 -14.57 -27.33
CA ALA A 481 17.85 -15.67 -27.18
C ALA A 481 18.27 -15.86 -25.70
N MET A 482 18.39 -14.76 -24.95
CA MET A 482 18.57 -14.81 -23.50
C MET A 482 17.35 -15.42 -22.81
N LEU A 483 16.14 -15.05 -23.23
CA LEU A 483 14.91 -15.66 -22.70
C LEU A 483 14.82 -17.16 -23.00
N ASP A 484 15.17 -17.59 -24.22
CA ASP A 484 15.25 -19.01 -24.57
C ASP A 484 16.20 -19.75 -23.62
N ALA A 485 17.37 -19.18 -23.33
CA ALA A 485 18.34 -19.77 -22.42
C ALA A 485 17.83 -19.82 -20.97
N HIS A 486 17.21 -18.76 -20.47
CA HIS A 486 16.61 -18.72 -19.14
C HIS A 486 15.44 -19.69 -18.99
N LEU A 487 14.62 -19.86 -20.02
CA LEU A 487 13.53 -20.84 -20.04
C LEU A 487 14.07 -22.27 -19.98
N GLN A 488 15.14 -22.58 -20.73
CA GLN A 488 15.82 -23.88 -20.65
C GLN A 488 16.44 -24.11 -19.27
N GLN A 489 17.06 -23.08 -18.69
CA GLN A 489 17.66 -23.16 -17.36
C GLN A 489 16.58 -23.41 -16.29
N ALA A 490 15.45 -22.70 -16.36
CA ALA A 490 14.32 -22.92 -15.47
C ALA A 490 13.76 -24.35 -15.57
N LEU A 491 13.64 -24.92 -16.77
CA LEU A 491 13.24 -26.31 -16.96
C LEU A 491 14.22 -27.29 -16.28
N VAL A 492 15.52 -27.03 -16.38
CA VAL A 492 16.56 -27.86 -15.75
C VAL A 492 16.53 -27.73 -14.23
N ASP A 493 16.46 -26.51 -13.71
CA ASP A 493 16.53 -26.22 -12.28
C ASP A 493 15.31 -26.79 -11.55
N THR A 494 14.11 -26.53 -12.08
CA THR A 494 12.85 -27.05 -11.51
C THR A 494 12.68 -28.56 -11.71
N GLY A 495 13.37 -29.13 -12.70
CA GLY A 495 13.16 -30.51 -13.09
C GLY A 495 11.77 -30.78 -13.69
N LEU A 496 11.03 -29.75 -14.13
CA LEU A 496 9.72 -29.90 -14.75
C LEU A 496 9.76 -30.72 -16.06
N PRO A 497 8.69 -31.43 -16.46
CA PRO A 497 8.61 -32.12 -17.75
C PRO A 497 8.61 -31.15 -18.93
N SER A 498 7.83 -30.07 -18.82
CA SER A 498 7.75 -29.00 -19.82
C SER A 498 7.34 -27.65 -19.23
N LEU A 499 7.66 -26.60 -19.97
CA LEU A 499 7.21 -25.23 -19.74
C LEU A 499 6.71 -24.64 -21.07
N SER A 500 5.62 -23.88 -21.02
CA SER A 500 5.11 -23.06 -22.13
C SER A 500 4.87 -21.65 -21.63
N VAL A 501 5.45 -20.65 -22.28
CA VAL A 501 5.41 -19.25 -21.83
C VAL A 501 4.96 -18.31 -22.95
N ALA A 502 4.35 -17.19 -22.55
CA ALA A 502 4.05 -16.07 -23.44
C ALA A 502 4.28 -14.74 -22.73
N VAL A 503 4.75 -13.74 -23.49
CA VAL A 503 4.86 -12.34 -23.08
C VAL A 503 3.99 -11.49 -23.99
N ILE A 504 3.16 -10.67 -23.36
CA ILE A 504 2.27 -9.71 -24.01
C ILE A 504 2.82 -8.32 -23.74
N SER A 505 2.82 -7.46 -24.76
CA SER A 505 3.08 -6.03 -24.63
C SER A 505 1.99 -5.25 -25.34
N GLY A 506 1.24 -4.44 -24.58
CA GLY A 506 0.01 -3.82 -25.06
C GLY A 506 -1.04 -4.87 -25.45
N ASP A 507 -1.39 -4.89 -26.73
CA ASP A 507 -2.36 -5.82 -27.32
C ASP A 507 -1.72 -6.93 -28.18
N GLN A 508 -0.40 -7.07 -28.11
CA GLN A 508 0.37 -8.01 -28.93
C GLN A 508 1.09 -9.05 -28.10
N ILE A 509 1.13 -10.27 -28.61
CA ILE A 509 2.04 -11.30 -28.11
C ILE A 509 3.41 -11.07 -28.74
N VAL A 510 4.42 -10.79 -27.93
CA VAL A 510 5.76 -10.35 -28.39
C VAL A 510 6.83 -11.43 -28.23
N TYR A 511 6.56 -12.45 -27.42
CA TYR A 511 7.39 -13.63 -27.27
C TYR A 511 6.53 -14.83 -26.86
N GLU A 512 6.74 -15.98 -27.48
CA GLU A 512 6.15 -17.26 -27.07
C GLU A 512 7.17 -18.37 -27.27
N GLN A 513 7.26 -19.28 -26.30
CA GLN A 513 8.14 -20.44 -26.42
C GLN A 513 7.63 -21.60 -25.57
N ALA A 514 7.87 -22.82 -26.03
CA ALA A 514 7.65 -24.03 -25.24
C ALA A 514 8.87 -24.95 -25.29
N VAL A 515 9.19 -25.56 -24.15
CA VAL A 515 10.35 -26.43 -23.96
C VAL A 515 9.95 -27.68 -23.19
N GLY A 516 10.64 -28.80 -23.43
CA GLY A 516 10.39 -30.08 -22.78
C GLY A 516 9.35 -30.95 -23.49
N PHE A 517 8.69 -31.82 -22.70
CA PHE A 517 7.79 -32.85 -23.18
C PHE A 517 6.38 -32.70 -22.59
N ALA A 518 5.39 -32.61 -23.48
CA ALA A 518 3.98 -32.73 -23.12
C ALA A 518 3.65 -34.15 -22.61
N ASP A 519 4.37 -35.15 -23.12
CA ASP A 519 4.30 -36.55 -22.68
C ASP A 519 5.71 -37.16 -22.78
N ILE A 520 6.29 -37.49 -21.63
CA ILE A 520 7.63 -38.07 -21.50
C ILE A 520 7.64 -39.49 -22.07
N GLU A 521 6.66 -40.31 -21.71
CA GLU A 521 6.57 -41.72 -22.05
C GLU A 521 6.50 -41.93 -23.57
N ASN A 522 5.80 -41.05 -24.28
CA ASN A 522 5.66 -41.06 -25.73
C ASN A 522 6.62 -40.12 -26.47
N ALA A 523 7.51 -39.43 -25.74
CA ALA A 523 8.45 -38.44 -26.27
C ALA A 523 7.77 -37.32 -27.10
N GLN A 524 6.54 -36.94 -26.74
CA GLN A 524 5.80 -35.85 -27.36
C GLN A 524 6.32 -34.52 -26.84
N LYS A 525 6.85 -33.69 -27.74
CA LYS A 525 7.32 -32.35 -27.38
C LYS A 525 6.16 -31.42 -27.07
N SER A 526 6.34 -30.54 -26.10
CA SER A 526 5.43 -29.42 -25.88
C SER A 526 5.57 -28.37 -27.00
N THR A 527 4.49 -27.64 -27.22
CA THR A 527 4.43 -26.49 -28.13
C THR A 527 3.62 -25.38 -27.48
N ILE A 528 3.71 -24.16 -28.02
CA ILE A 528 2.88 -23.03 -27.56
C ILE A 528 1.36 -23.26 -27.73
N HIS A 529 0.98 -24.29 -28.50
CA HIS A 529 -0.40 -24.71 -28.75
C HIS A 529 -0.80 -25.94 -27.95
N THR A 530 0.11 -26.58 -27.22
CA THR A 530 -0.22 -27.73 -26.37
C THR A 530 -1.14 -27.26 -25.24
N PRO A 531 -2.33 -27.87 -25.05
CA PRO A 531 -3.20 -27.56 -23.92
C PRO A 531 -2.59 -28.08 -22.61
N TYR A 532 -2.68 -27.29 -21.54
CA TYR A 532 -2.33 -27.69 -20.17
C TYR A 532 -3.57 -27.56 -19.29
N ASN A 533 -3.75 -28.44 -18.29
CA ASN A 533 -4.66 -28.15 -17.20
C ASN A 533 -4.08 -26.95 -16.43
N VAL A 534 -4.85 -25.89 -16.22
CA VAL A 534 -4.35 -24.62 -15.63
C VAL A 534 -4.78 -24.39 -14.20
N GLY A 535 -5.34 -25.41 -13.53
CA GLY A 535 -5.86 -25.28 -12.18
C GLY A 535 -6.76 -24.04 -12.04
N SER A 536 -6.54 -23.29 -10.97
CA SER A 536 -7.43 -22.20 -10.55
C SER A 536 -7.54 -20.99 -11.50
N ILE A 537 -6.73 -20.88 -12.55
CA ILE A 537 -7.00 -19.94 -13.66
C ILE A 537 -8.40 -20.18 -14.27
N SER A 538 -8.92 -21.41 -14.17
CA SER A 538 -10.29 -21.79 -14.53
C SER A 538 -11.37 -20.88 -13.92
N LYS A 539 -11.16 -20.37 -12.70
CA LYS A 539 -12.09 -19.45 -12.03
C LYS A 539 -12.15 -18.09 -12.72
N ALA A 540 -10.99 -17.54 -13.07
CA ALA A 540 -10.89 -16.28 -13.81
C ALA A 540 -11.55 -16.38 -15.20
N VAL A 541 -11.47 -17.53 -15.87
CA VAL A 541 -12.19 -17.79 -17.12
C VAL A 541 -13.70 -17.89 -16.89
N SER A 542 -14.12 -18.62 -15.84
CA SER A 542 -15.54 -18.74 -15.47
C SER A 542 -16.17 -17.39 -15.10
N ALA A 543 -15.41 -16.48 -14.49
CA ALA A 543 -15.85 -15.12 -14.19
C ALA A 543 -16.32 -14.37 -15.44
N VAL A 544 -15.61 -14.51 -16.58
CA VAL A 544 -16.02 -13.86 -17.83
C VAL A 544 -17.42 -14.34 -18.24
N SER A 545 -17.69 -15.63 -18.12
CA SER A 545 -19.00 -16.21 -18.40
C SER A 545 -20.09 -15.72 -17.44
N ILE A 546 -19.79 -15.63 -16.13
CA ILE A 546 -20.70 -15.09 -15.11
C ILE A 546 -21.03 -13.63 -15.46
N MET A 547 -20.02 -12.82 -15.78
CA MET A 547 -20.19 -11.42 -16.16
C MET A 547 -20.98 -11.27 -17.46
N GLN A 548 -20.84 -12.18 -18.44
CA GLN A 548 -21.74 -12.20 -19.61
C GLN A 548 -23.21 -12.41 -19.23
N GLN A 549 -23.50 -13.24 -18.21
CA GLN A 549 -24.88 -13.43 -17.74
C GLN A 549 -25.39 -12.22 -16.94
N ILE A 550 -24.52 -11.54 -16.19
CA ILE A 550 -24.83 -10.26 -15.53
C ILE A 550 -25.13 -9.17 -16.56
N GLU A 551 -24.33 -9.07 -17.62
CA GLU A 551 -24.54 -8.12 -18.72
C GLU A 551 -25.89 -8.35 -19.43
N LYS A 552 -26.31 -9.62 -19.56
CA LYS A 552 -27.63 -10.00 -20.09
C LYS A 552 -28.79 -9.74 -19.11
N GLY A 553 -28.50 -9.37 -17.86
CA GLY A 553 -29.47 -9.20 -16.77
C GLY A 553 -30.09 -10.52 -16.28
N ALA A 554 -29.43 -11.66 -16.53
CA ALA A 554 -29.94 -12.98 -16.16
C ALA A 554 -29.67 -13.32 -14.69
N VAL A 555 -28.60 -12.76 -14.11
CA VAL A 555 -28.20 -12.89 -12.70
C VAL A 555 -27.64 -11.56 -12.19
N SER A 556 -27.51 -11.41 -10.87
CA SER A 556 -26.83 -10.28 -10.22
C SER A 556 -25.79 -10.77 -9.21
N LEU A 557 -24.71 -10.00 -8.99
CA LEU A 557 -23.73 -10.30 -7.95
C LEU A 557 -24.39 -10.34 -6.55
N ASP A 558 -25.37 -9.49 -6.28
CA ASP A 558 -26.03 -9.43 -4.97
C ASP A 558 -27.21 -10.41 -4.83
N GLU A 559 -27.37 -11.33 -5.78
CA GLU A 559 -28.43 -12.35 -5.74
C GLU A 559 -28.13 -13.39 -4.65
N ASN A 560 -29.15 -13.72 -3.84
CA ASN A 560 -29.05 -14.76 -2.83
C ASN A 560 -28.93 -16.14 -3.50
N VAL A 561 -27.83 -16.83 -3.25
CA VAL A 561 -27.48 -18.11 -3.87
C VAL A 561 -28.51 -19.20 -3.57
N ALA A 562 -29.07 -19.23 -2.36
CA ALA A 562 -30.11 -20.21 -1.99
C ALA A 562 -31.39 -20.07 -2.84
N MET A 563 -31.62 -18.92 -3.48
CA MET A 563 -32.76 -18.65 -4.35
C MET A 563 -32.49 -18.96 -5.83
N MET A 564 -31.31 -19.48 -6.18
CA MET A 564 -30.87 -19.76 -7.55
C MET A 564 -31.20 -21.20 -8.02
N ASN A 565 -32.33 -21.75 -7.58
CA ASN A 565 -32.83 -23.09 -7.94
C ASN A 565 -31.93 -24.28 -7.53
N LEU A 566 -31.19 -24.14 -6.42
CA LEU A 566 -30.46 -25.26 -5.81
C LEU A 566 -31.42 -26.23 -5.10
N THR A 567 -31.04 -27.51 -4.98
CA THR A 567 -31.80 -28.53 -4.22
C THR A 567 -31.44 -28.58 -2.73
N PHE A 568 -30.50 -27.73 -2.30
CA PHE A 568 -29.98 -27.63 -0.95
C PHE A 568 -29.76 -26.15 -0.57
N ASP A 569 -29.61 -25.89 0.73
CA ASP A 569 -29.30 -24.56 1.26
C ASP A 569 -27.80 -24.47 1.59
N PRO A 570 -27.02 -23.61 0.93
CA PRO A 570 -25.59 -23.44 1.19
C PRO A 570 -25.28 -22.45 2.31
N ASN A 571 -26.28 -21.90 3.00
CA ASN A 571 -26.02 -20.96 4.10
C ASN A 571 -25.51 -21.67 5.35
N ASN A 572 -24.65 -20.99 6.12
CA ASN A 572 -24.21 -21.46 7.42
C ASN A 572 -25.42 -21.57 8.37
N PRO A 573 -25.77 -22.76 8.90
CA PRO A 573 -26.93 -22.93 9.77
C PRO A 573 -26.85 -22.16 11.09
N ALA A 574 -25.65 -21.74 11.51
CA ALA A 574 -25.44 -20.90 12.69
C ALA A 574 -25.72 -19.41 12.44
N ASN A 575 -25.92 -19.00 11.18
CA ASN A 575 -26.16 -17.62 10.78
C ASN A 575 -27.65 -17.35 10.56
N GLU A 576 -28.32 -16.73 11.54
CA GLU A 576 -29.76 -16.44 11.47
C GLU A 576 -30.11 -15.18 10.64
N GLY A 577 -29.11 -14.39 10.22
CA GLY A 577 -29.33 -13.02 9.70
C GLY A 577 -28.79 -12.73 8.30
N GLU A 578 -27.64 -13.29 7.92
CA GLU A 578 -26.96 -12.96 6.65
C GLU A 578 -26.97 -14.15 5.69
N GLN A 579 -27.24 -13.88 4.41
CA GLN A 579 -27.36 -14.90 3.36
C GLN A 579 -26.19 -14.77 2.39
N ILE A 580 -25.70 -15.90 1.88
CA ILE A 580 -24.61 -15.92 0.90
C ILE A 580 -25.13 -15.37 -0.44
N SER A 581 -24.51 -14.30 -0.92
CA SER A 581 -24.72 -13.76 -2.27
C SER A 581 -23.74 -14.36 -3.28
N LEU A 582 -24.04 -14.24 -4.58
CA LEU A 582 -23.10 -14.62 -5.64
C LEU A 582 -21.77 -13.86 -5.50
N ARG A 583 -21.82 -12.59 -5.10
CA ARG A 583 -20.66 -11.74 -4.77
C ARG A 583 -19.77 -12.43 -3.75
N ASN A 584 -20.35 -12.93 -2.66
CA ASN A 584 -19.58 -13.60 -1.61
C ASN A 584 -18.83 -14.83 -2.11
N LEU A 585 -19.41 -15.58 -3.05
CA LEU A 585 -18.74 -16.75 -3.63
C LEU A 585 -17.59 -16.35 -4.56
N VAL A 586 -17.84 -15.38 -5.46
CA VAL A 586 -16.83 -14.94 -6.45
C VAL A 586 -15.70 -14.09 -5.86
N THR A 587 -15.85 -13.63 -4.61
CA THR A 587 -14.82 -12.90 -3.86
C THR A 587 -14.21 -13.70 -2.72
N HIS A 588 -14.57 -14.97 -2.55
CA HIS A 588 -14.10 -15.81 -1.43
C HIS A 588 -14.43 -15.25 -0.04
N THR A 589 -15.57 -14.55 0.11
CA THR A 589 -16.03 -13.97 1.40
C THR A 589 -17.34 -14.58 1.88
N SER A 590 -17.64 -15.82 1.49
CA SER A 590 -18.86 -16.53 1.87
C SER A 590 -18.82 -17.17 3.25
N GLY A 591 -17.63 -17.35 3.82
CA GLY A 591 -17.41 -18.16 5.01
C GLY A 591 -17.34 -19.67 4.75
N ILE A 592 -17.62 -20.12 3.51
CA ILE A 592 -17.38 -21.51 3.07
C ILE A 592 -15.88 -21.73 2.94
N LYS A 593 -15.37 -22.82 3.52
CA LYS A 593 -13.98 -23.25 3.41
C LYS A 593 -13.89 -24.57 2.65
N ASP A 594 -12.73 -24.83 2.05
CA ASP A 594 -12.41 -26.17 1.56
C ASP A 594 -12.08 -27.07 2.76
N SER A 595 -12.80 -28.18 2.91
CA SER A 595 -12.60 -29.10 4.02
C SER A 595 -11.27 -29.82 3.89
N ASP A 596 -10.79 -30.39 4.99
CA ASP A 596 -9.63 -31.28 5.04
C ASP A 596 -9.79 -32.55 4.18
N MET A 597 -10.99 -32.79 3.62
CA MET A 597 -11.28 -33.90 2.72
C MET A 597 -11.31 -33.51 1.24
N ILE A 598 -11.05 -32.25 0.87
CA ILE A 598 -11.21 -31.75 -0.51
C ILE A 598 -10.39 -32.54 -1.54
N LEU A 599 -9.17 -32.96 -1.22
CA LEU A 599 -8.34 -33.73 -2.15
C LEU A 599 -8.90 -35.15 -2.42
N CYS A 600 -9.80 -35.65 -1.58
CA CYS A 600 -10.49 -36.93 -1.78
C CYS A 600 -11.65 -36.86 -2.79
N THR A 601 -11.96 -35.67 -3.32
CA THR A 601 -13.01 -35.46 -4.33
C THR A 601 -12.47 -35.57 -5.77
N TYR A 602 -11.15 -35.65 -5.92
CA TYR A 602 -10.48 -35.89 -7.19
C TYR A 602 -10.60 -37.37 -7.51
N TYR A 603 -11.02 -37.73 -8.72
CA TYR A 603 -11.21 -39.11 -9.14
C TYR A 603 -10.50 -39.42 -10.44
N VAL A 604 -9.98 -40.64 -10.55
CA VAL A 604 -9.42 -41.17 -11.80
C VAL A 604 -10.55 -41.44 -12.77
N HIS A 605 -10.48 -40.90 -14.00
CA HIS A 605 -11.52 -41.03 -15.01
C HIS A 605 -11.88 -42.50 -15.31
N GLU A 606 -10.89 -43.39 -15.39
CA GLU A 606 -11.10 -44.79 -15.75
C GLU A 606 -11.86 -45.57 -14.65
N THR A 607 -11.57 -45.31 -13.38
CA THR A 607 -12.06 -46.12 -12.26
C THR A 607 -13.16 -45.44 -11.45
N GLY A 608 -13.25 -44.11 -11.51
CA GLY A 608 -14.07 -43.29 -10.62
C GLY A 608 -13.60 -43.27 -9.16
N LEU A 609 -12.49 -43.93 -8.84
CA LEU A 609 -11.94 -44.00 -7.47
C LEU A 609 -11.12 -42.75 -7.14
N PRO A 610 -10.97 -42.40 -5.85
CA PRO A 610 -10.20 -41.23 -5.45
C PRO A 610 -8.76 -41.27 -5.96
N LEU A 611 -8.32 -40.19 -6.58
CA LEU A 611 -6.96 -40.00 -7.10
C LEU A 611 -5.93 -40.16 -5.98
N LEU A 612 -6.21 -39.57 -4.81
CA LEU A 612 -5.25 -39.52 -3.70
C LEU A 612 -4.90 -40.91 -3.13
N SER A 613 -5.78 -41.90 -3.32
CA SER A 613 -5.53 -43.29 -2.92
C SER A 613 -4.34 -43.90 -3.66
N MET A 614 -3.96 -43.38 -4.83
CA MET A 614 -2.77 -43.82 -5.57
C MET A 614 -1.45 -43.38 -4.94
N PHE A 615 -1.47 -42.30 -4.16
CA PHE A 615 -0.28 -41.81 -3.45
C PHE A 615 -0.09 -42.46 -2.07
N GLY A 616 -0.89 -43.48 -1.74
CA GLY A 616 -0.80 -44.19 -0.47
C GLY A 616 -1.22 -43.37 0.75
N ILE A 617 -1.93 -42.25 0.54
CA ILE A 617 -2.41 -41.36 1.60
C ILE A 617 -3.69 -41.98 2.20
N PRO A 618 -3.68 -42.43 3.48
CA PRO A 618 -4.79 -43.17 4.08
C PRO A 618 -5.97 -42.28 4.51
N LEU A 619 -6.11 -41.10 3.90
CA LEU A 619 -7.16 -40.12 4.19
C LEU A 619 -8.48 -40.48 3.48
N CYS A 620 -8.38 -40.98 2.25
CA CYS A 620 -9.54 -41.21 1.38
C CYS A 620 -9.98 -42.68 1.40
N ASP A 621 -11.30 -42.93 1.34
CA ASP A 621 -11.84 -44.26 1.11
C ASP A 621 -11.55 -44.71 -0.33
N ALA A 622 -10.57 -45.62 -0.46
CA ALA A 622 -10.05 -46.11 -1.74
C ALA A 622 -11.01 -47.06 -2.48
N GLU A 623 -12.08 -47.54 -1.85
CA GLU A 623 -13.00 -48.53 -2.44
C GLU A 623 -14.29 -47.91 -2.97
N THR A 624 -14.65 -46.70 -2.52
CA THR A 624 -15.90 -46.05 -2.90
C THR A 624 -15.67 -44.99 -3.98
N PRO A 625 -16.29 -45.10 -5.18
CA PRO A 625 -16.21 -44.08 -6.21
C PRO A 625 -16.63 -42.70 -5.73
N VAL A 626 -16.02 -41.65 -6.28
CA VAL A 626 -16.40 -40.25 -5.98
C VAL A 626 -17.69 -39.90 -6.73
N THR A 627 -18.55 -39.12 -6.09
CA THR A 627 -19.73 -38.53 -6.74
C THR A 627 -19.30 -37.54 -7.82
N GLN A 628 -19.66 -37.79 -9.07
CA GLN A 628 -19.22 -36.98 -10.22
C GLN A 628 -20.19 -35.86 -10.60
N ASP A 629 -21.48 -35.99 -10.26
CA ASP A 629 -22.48 -34.95 -10.51
C ASP A 629 -22.37 -33.84 -9.44
N LEU A 630 -22.15 -32.60 -9.90
CA LEU A 630 -21.87 -31.45 -9.02
C LEU A 630 -23.01 -31.15 -8.04
N GLU A 631 -24.27 -31.16 -8.49
CA GLU A 631 -25.42 -30.92 -7.60
C GLU A 631 -25.51 -32.01 -6.54
N THR A 632 -25.40 -33.27 -6.94
CA THR A 632 -25.46 -34.42 -6.02
C THR A 632 -24.32 -34.37 -5.01
N PHE A 633 -23.10 -34.04 -5.45
CA PHE A 633 -21.93 -33.90 -4.59
C PHE A 633 -22.14 -32.81 -3.54
N LEU A 634 -22.50 -31.60 -3.96
CA LEU A 634 -22.71 -30.46 -3.04
C LEU A 634 -23.84 -30.77 -2.04
N ALA A 635 -24.97 -31.30 -2.52
CA ALA A 635 -26.15 -31.54 -1.71
C ALA A 635 -26.01 -32.70 -0.73
N ASN A 636 -25.35 -33.80 -1.11
CA ASN A 636 -25.33 -35.03 -0.32
C ASN A 636 -24.01 -35.29 0.40
N ASP A 637 -22.88 -34.87 -0.19
CA ASP A 637 -21.56 -35.22 0.31
C ASP A 637 -20.85 -34.06 1.01
N TYR A 638 -21.16 -32.81 0.63
CA TYR A 638 -20.48 -31.62 1.18
C TYR A 638 -21.34 -30.83 2.19
N PHE A 639 -22.48 -30.27 1.81
CA PHE A 639 -23.28 -29.41 2.69
C PHE A 639 -24.19 -30.18 3.65
N ARG A 640 -24.42 -31.47 3.41
CA ARG A 640 -25.22 -32.31 4.30
C ARG A 640 -24.44 -32.67 5.56
N THR A 641 -25.06 -32.49 6.72
CA THR A 641 -24.50 -32.97 7.99
C THR A 641 -24.14 -34.46 7.92
N GLY A 642 -22.87 -34.79 8.17
CA GLY A 642 -22.35 -36.16 8.08
C GLY A 642 -22.10 -36.65 6.65
N GLY A 643 -22.10 -35.76 5.66
CA GLY A 643 -21.68 -36.05 4.29
C GLY A 643 -20.22 -36.51 4.22
N ARG A 644 -19.88 -37.23 3.15
CA ARG A 644 -18.57 -37.90 2.99
C ARG A 644 -17.37 -36.96 3.08
N TYR A 645 -17.54 -35.70 2.67
CA TYR A 645 -16.45 -34.73 2.54
C TYR A 645 -16.62 -33.51 3.46
N VAL A 646 -17.47 -33.59 4.48
CA VAL A 646 -17.60 -32.53 5.50
C VAL A 646 -16.31 -32.37 6.31
N GLY A 647 -15.65 -33.49 6.65
CA GLY A 647 -14.44 -33.50 7.45
C GLY A 647 -14.62 -32.79 8.80
N SER A 648 -13.70 -31.87 9.10
CA SER A 648 -13.72 -30.97 10.25
C SER A 648 -14.78 -29.85 10.18
N GLY A 649 -15.41 -29.64 9.02
CA GLY A 649 -16.44 -28.63 8.80
C GLY A 649 -16.29 -27.93 7.45
N VAL A 650 -17.40 -27.38 6.94
CA VAL A 650 -17.46 -26.71 5.63
C VAL A 650 -17.55 -25.19 5.70
N TYR A 651 -17.62 -24.63 6.91
CA TYR A 651 -17.52 -23.20 7.18
C TYR A 651 -16.37 -22.93 8.15
N TYR A 652 -15.88 -21.69 8.18
CA TYR A 652 -15.03 -21.22 9.28
C TYR A 652 -15.82 -21.21 10.60
N ASP A 653 -15.08 -21.27 11.71
CA ASP A 653 -15.67 -21.29 13.05
C ASP A 653 -16.18 -19.91 13.46
N ASP A 654 -17.14 -19.89 14.38
CA ASP A 654 -17.75 -18.68 14.94
C ASP A 654 -18.26 -17.70 13.86
N GLU A 655 -18.15 -16.39 14.10
CA GLU A 655 -18.61 -15.38 13.16
C GLU A 655 -17.80 -15.35 11.86
N LEU A 656 -16.57 -15.89 11.84
CA LEU A 656 -15.76 -15.96 10.61
C LEU A 656 -16.43 -16.83 9.54
N GLY A 657 -17.29 -17.78 9.95
CA GLY A 657 -18.11 -18.58 9.05
C GLY A 657 -19.27 -17.83 8.41
N PHE A 658 -19.43 -16.53 8.66
CA PHE A 658 -20.50 -15.69 8.10
C PHE A 658 -20.01 -14.87 6.90
N PRO A 659 -20.91 -14.49 5.97
CA PRO A 659 -20.56 -13.67 4.82
C PRO A 659 -19.86 -12.35 5.22
N ASN A 660 -18.91 -11.91 4.40
CA ASN A 660 -18.19 -10.64 4.56
C ASN A 660 -17.41 -10.47 5.88
N LYS A 661 -17.08 -11.56 6.60
CA LYS A 661 -16.25 -11.50 7.81
C LYS A 661 -14.79 -11.79 7.56
N VAL A 662 -14.50 -12.67 6.61
CA VAL A 662 -13.14 -13.09 6.27
C VAL A 662 -13.07 -13.39 4.77
N LEU A 663 -11.95 -13.06 4.12
CA LEU A 663 -11.59 -13.68 2.87
C LEU A 663 -10.94 -15.04 3.17
N GLY A 664 -11.55 -16.10 2.68
CA GLY A 664 -11.05 -17.47 2.78
C GLY A 664 -11.19 -18.16 1.44
N TYR A 665 -10.04 -18.42 0.78
CA TYR A 665 -10.02 -19.10 -0.51
C TYR A 665 -10.79 -20.41 -0.46
N SER A 666 -11.70 -20.62 -1.43
CA SER A 666 -12.51 -21.83 -1.50
C SER A 666 -12.81 -22.24 -2.94
N ASN A 667 -12.32 -23.41 -3.30
CA ASN A 667 -12.66 -24.12 -4.53
C ASN A 667 -14.15 -24.49 -4.55
N ILE A 668 -14.70 -24.97 -3.43
CA ILE A 668 -16.12 -25.32 -3.33
C ILE A 668 -17.02 -24.11 -3.53
N GLY A 669 -16.71 -22.99 -2.88
CA GLY A 669 -17.44 -21.74 -3.08
C GLY A 669 -17.41 -21.29 -4.54
N SER A 670 -16.27 -21.49 -5.22
CA SER A 670 -16.11 -21.11 -6.62
C SER A 670 -16.97 -21.97 -7.55
N ALA A 671 -16.93 -23.29 -7.39
CA ALA A 671 -17.76 -24.21 -8.16
C ALA A 671 -19.25 -23.99 -7.89
N LEU A 672 -19.63 -23.72 -6.63
CA LEU A 672 -21.00 -23.34 -6.27
C LEU A 672 -21.45 -22.06 -6.99
N ALA A 673 -20.57 -21.07 -7.18
CA ALA A 673 -20.91 -19.83 -7.89
C ALA A 673 -21.32 -20.11 -9.35
N VAL A 674 -20.48 -20.86 -10.07
CA VAL A 674 -20.73 -21.21 -11.48
C VAL A 674 -22.00 -22.06 -11.59
N HIS A 675 -22.13 -23.04 -10.69
CA HIS A 675 -23.27 -23.95 -10.66
C HIS A 675 -24.60 -23.26 -10.34
N ALA A 676 -24.60 -22.31 -9.39
CA ALA A 676 -25.78 -21.51 -9.08
C ALA A 676 -26.25 -20.71 -10.30
N VAL A 677 -25.30 -20.15 -11.07
CA VAL A 677 -25.61 -19.46 -12.33
C VAL A 677 -26.18 -20.44 -13.37
N GLU A 678 -25.64 -21.65 -13.52
CA GLU A 678 -26.22 -22.69 -14.38
C GLU A 678 -27.66 -23.05 -13.98
N LYS A 679 -27.92 -23.27 -12.68
CA LYS A 679 -29.26 -23.60 -12.17
C LYS A 679 -30.26 -22.47 -12.34
N LYS A 680 -29.82 -21.23 -12.20
CA LYS A 680 -30.66 -20.06 -12.40
C LYS A 680 -31.01 -19.84 -13.87
N THR A 681 -30.03 -19.99 -14.76
CA THR A 681 -30.16 -19.67 -16.19
C THR A 681 -30.65 -20.84 -17.04
N GLY A 682 -30.45 -22.07 -16.57
CA GLY A 682 -30.68 -23.30 -17.34
C GLY A 682 -29.62 -23.57 -18.41
N LEU A 683 -28.50 -22.85 -18.38
CA LEU A 683 -27.39 -23.03 -19.33
C LEU A 683 -26.40 -24.09 -18.84
N ASN A 684 -25.69 -24.69 -19.79
CA ASN A 684 -24.42 -25.36 -19.52
C ASN A 684 -23.32 -24.35 -19.82
N LEU A 685 -22.64 -23.83 -18.79
CA LEU A 685 -21.69 -22.73 -18.95
C LEU A 685 -20.40 -23.19 -19.66
N ALA A 686 -19.98 -24.45 -19.54
CA ALA A 686 -18.85 -24.99 -20.29
C ALA A 686 -19.11 -24.96 -21.81
N GLU A 687 -20.33 -25.30 -22.24
CA GLU A 687 -20.76 -25.18 -23.64
C GLU A 687 -20.98 -23.72 -24.07
N ASP A 688 -21.50 -22.88 -23.17
CA ASP A 688 -21.68 -21.43 -23.41
C ASP A 688 -20.33 -20.74 -23.65
N MET A 689 -19.33 -21.01 -22.80
CA MET A 689 -17.97 -20.47 -22.94
C MET A 689 -17.32 -20.91 -24.26
N GLN A 690 -17.51 -22.15 -24.68
CA GLN A 690 -17.01 -22.61 -25.97
C GLN A 690 -17.56 -21.78 -27.14
N GLN A 691 -18.83 -21.40 -27.09
CA GLN A 691 -19.53 -20.68 -28.17
C GLN A 691 -19.34 -19.16 -28.11
N HIS A 692 -19.27 -18.58 -26.92
CA HIS A 692 -19.33 -17.14 -26.71
C HIS A 692 -18.01 -16.53 -26.21
N ILE A 693 -17.00 -17.34 -25.91
CA ILE A 693 -15.66 -16.89 -25.53
C ILE A 693 -14.61 -17.55 -26.43
N PHE A 694 -14.48 -18.87 -26.38
CA PHE A 694 -13.34 -19.58 -27.01
C PHE A 694 -13.40 -19.55 -28.54
N ALA A 695 -14.54 -19.91 -29.15
CA ALA A 695 -14.67 -19.88 -30.60
C ALA A 695 -14.53 -18.44 -31.18
N PRO A 696 -15.17 -17.40 -30.61
CA PRO A 696 -14.98 -16.01 -31.07
C PRO A 696 -13.53 -15.53 -30.98
N LEU A 697 -12.77 -15.95 -29.97
CA LEU A 697 -11.36 -15.60 -29.80
C LEU A 697 -10.39 -16.55 -30.56
N ASN A 698 -10.90 -17.48 -31.36
CA ASN A 698 -10.10 -18.51 -32.04
C ASN A 698 -9.19 -19.29 -31.07
N MET A 699 -9.73 -19.64 -29.90
CA MET A 699 -9.06 -20.46 -28.89
C MET A 699 -9.35 -21.94 -29.15
N HIS A 700 -8.70 -22.52 -30.18
CA HIS A 700 -8.95 -23.88 -30.65
C HIS A 700 -8.33 -24.98 -29.77
N ASN A 701 -7.34 -24.64 -28.97
CA ASN A 701 -6.62 -25.53 -28.06
C ASN A 701 -7.10 -25.31 -26.61
N THR A 702 -8.40 -25.09 -26.44
CA THR A 702 -9.04 -24.77 -25.17
C THR A 702 -10.32 -25.57 -25.00
N ASN A 703 -10.45 -26.34 -23.91
CA ASN A 703 -11.69 -27.03 -23.56
C ASN A 703 -11.76 -27.42 -22.08
N TRP A 704 -12.98 -27.45 -21.53
CA TRP A 704 -13.26 -27.99 -20.21
C TRP A 704 -13.18 -29.53 -20.14
N HIS A 705 -13.44 -30.20 -21.27
CA HIS A 705 -13.31 -31.65 -21.36
C HIS A 705 -12.16 -32.00 -22.28
N HIS A 706 -11.10 -32.59 -21.74
CA HIS A 706 -9.90 -32.95 -22.51
C HIS A 706 -10.21 -33.86 -23.72
N THR A 707 -11.26 -34.69 -23.64
CA THR A 707 -11.72 -35.57 -24.73
C THR A 707 -12.30 -34.83 -25.94
N LYS A 708 -12.59 -33.52 -25.80
CA LYS A 708 -13.06 -32.66 -26.90
C LYS A 708 -11.92 -31.86 -27.56
N LEU A 709 -10.67 -31.99 -27.08
CA LEU A 709 -9.49 -31.44 -27.74
C LEU A 709 -9.17 -32.23 -29.01
N ASP A 710 -8.37 -31.64 -29.91
CA ASP A 710 -7.91 -32.35 -31.11
C ASP A 710 -7.08 -33.58 -30.72
N GLU A 711 -7.42 -34.75 -31.26
CA GLU A 711 -6.71 -36.00 -31.02
C GLU A 711 -5.22 -35.92 -31.43
N ASN A 712 -4.86 -35.00 -32.35
CA ASN A 712 -3.48 -34.75 -32.77
C ASN A 712 -2.76 -33.71 -31.89
N ASN A 713 -3.49 -33.02 -31.02
CA ASN A 713 -2.96 -32.07 -30.04
C ASN A 713 -3.65 -32.27 -28.68
N PRO A 714 -3.49 -33.46 -28.07
CA PRO A 714 -4.07 -33.73 -26.75
C PRO A 714 -3.43 -32.81 -25.70
N LYS A 715 -4.09 -32.69 -24.54
CA LYS A 715 -3.49 -31.99 -23.41
C LYS A 715 -2.16 -32.63 -22.98
N ALA A 716 -1.30 -31.86 -22.33
CA ALA A 716 -0.10 -32.37 -21.70
C ALA A 716 -0.44 -33.33 -20.54
N VAL A 717 0.31 -34.42 -20.45
CA VAL A 717 0.27 -35.35 -19.31
C VAL A 717 0.80 -34.62 -18.08
N GLN A 718 0.07 -34.73 -16.97
CA GLN A 718 0.42 -34.11 -15.69
C GLN A 718 1.38 -35.02 -14.91
N TYR A 719 2.36 -34.44 -14.22
CA TYR A 719 3.36 -35.20 -13.47
C TYR A 719 3.53 -34.67 -12.04
N SER A 720 3.41 -35.56 -11.05
CA SER A 720 3.82 -35.27 -9.68
C SER A 720 5.33 -35.55 -9.54
N ILE A 721 6.07 -34.60 -8.97
CA ILE A 721 7.51 -34.70 -8.73
C ILE A 721 7.73 -35.01 -7.26
N ASP A 722 8.39 -36.13 -6.99
CA ASP A 722 8.61 -36.58 -5.61
C ASP A 722 9.81 -35.91 -4.93
N GLN A 723 10.04 -36.29 -3.67
CA GLN A 723 11.13 -35.73 -2.86
C GLN A 723 12.54 -35.97 -3.44
N ASN A 724 12.71 -36.98 -4.29
CA ASN A 724 13.97 -37.30 -4.98
C ASN A 724 14.07 -36.63 -6.36
N GLY A 725 13.05 -35.89 -6.80
CA GLY A 725 12.97 -35.31 -8.14
C GLY A 725 12.55 -36.30 -9.22
N GLU A 726 12.03 -37.48 -8.83
CA GLU A 726 11.49 -38.44 -9.78
C GLU A 726 10.09 -37.98 -10.24
N LYS A 727 9.83 -38.09 -11.55
CA LYS A 727 8.58 -37.66 -12.17
C LYS A 727 7.64 -38.84 -12.29
N HIS A 728 6.43 -38.70 -11.76
CA HIS A 728 5.40 -39.72 -11.79
C HIS A 728 4.22 -39.23 -12.63
N ALA A 729 4.01 -39.86 -13.79
CA ALA A 729 2.87 -39.56 -14.65
C ALA A 729 1.57 -39.80 -13.89
N MET A 730 0.68 -38.81 -13.90
CA MET A 730 -0.61 -38.90 -13.27
C MET A 730 -1.62 -39.57 -14.21
N PRO A 731 -2.52 -40.41 -13.69
CA PRO A 731 -3.63 -40.89 -14.49
C PRO A 731 -4.54 -39.71 -14.86
N GLU A 732 -5.33 -39.89 -15.91
CA GLU A 732 -6.37 -38.92 -16.23
C GLU A 732 -7.39 -38.85 -15.10
N TYR A 733 -7.58 -37.64 -14.56
CA TYR A 733 -8.45 -37.38 -13.42
C TYR A 733 -9.32 -36.15 -13.64
N SER A 734 -10.39 -36.02 -12.85
CA SER A 734 -11.24 -34.83 -12.74
C SER A 734 -11.94 -34.83 -11.38
N TYR A 735 -12.87 -33.90 -11.14
CA TYR A 735 -13.66 -33.77 -9.92
C TYR A 735 -15.02 -33.17 -10.24
N ALA A 736 -16.02 -33.35 -9.36
CA ALA A 736 -17.36 -32.83 -9.60
C ALA A 736 -17.38 -31.29 -9.73
N THR A 737 -16.45 -30.62 -9.05
CA THR A 737 -16.30 -29.17 -9.01
C THR A 737 -15.41 -28.61 -10.13
N PHE A 738 -15.26 -29.32 -11.26
CA PHE A 738 -14.29 -29.06 -12.34
C PHE A 738 -14.15 -27.59 -12.81
N TYR A 739 -15.18 -26.74 -12.63
CA TYR A 739 -15.08 -25.30 -12.88
C TYR A 739 -14.07 -24.56 -12.00
N ASP A 740 -13.72 -25.12 -10.85
CA ASP A 740 -12.72 -24.53 -9.95
C ASP A 740 -11.28 -24.72 -10.47
N GLY A 741 -11.00 -25.69 -11.36
CA GLY A 741 -9.63 -25.90 -11.79
C GLY A 741 -9.34 -26.74 -13.05
N ASP A 742 -10.31 -27.41 -13.68
CA ASP A 742 -10.03 -28.44 -14.71
C ASP A 742 -10.06 -27.92 -16.16
N LEU A 743 -9.93 -26.61 -16.38
CA LEU A 743 -9.84 -26.06 -17.74
C LEU A 743 -8.51 -26.47 -18.39
N ASN A 744 -8.57 -26.94 -19.64
CA ASN A 744 -7.38 -27.22 -20.44
C ASN A 744 -7.21 -26.14 -21.50
N VAL A 745 -6.06 -25.46 -21.52
CA VAL A 745 -5.79 -24.32 -22.42
C VAL A 745 -4.29 -24.22 -22.77
N SER A 746 -3.97 -23.77 -23.98
CA SER A 746 -2.59 -23.48 -24.40
C SER A 746 -2.14 -22.06 -24.02
N SER A 747 -0.84 -21.83 -23.87
CA SER A 747 -0.33 -20.47 -23.54
C SER A 747 -0.70 -19.45 -24.61
N HIS A 748 -0.72 -19.86 -25.87
CA HIS A 748 -1.12 -19.02 -26.99
C HIS A 748 -2.59 -18.60 -26.91
N ASP A 749 -3.49 -19.53 -26.59
CA ASP A 749 -4.92 -19.22 -26.48
C ASP A 749 -5.25 -18.40 -25.24
N LEU A 750 -4.64 -18.73 -24.09
CA LEU A 750 -4.80 -17.97 -22.86
C LEU A 750 -4.35 -16.51 -23.02
N SER A 751 -3.30 -16.28 -23.82
CA SER A 751 -2.83 -14.92 -24.14
C SER A 751 -3.90 -14.07 -24.81
N LYS A 752 -4.71 -14.66 -25.70
CA LYS A 752 -5.80 -13.94 -26.39
C LYS A 752 -6.88 -13.49 -25.42
N LEU A 753 -7.24 -14.34 -24.47
CA LEU A 753 -8.19 -14.00 -23.42
C LEU A 753 -7.64 -12.90 -22.51
N LEU A 754 -6.38 -13.03 -22.07
CA LEU A 754 -5.74 -12.03 -21.21
C LEU A 754 -5.67 -10.66 -21.91
N ILE A 755 -5.28 -10.63 -23.18
CA ILE A 755 -5.31 -9.41 -24.00
C ILE A 755 -6.74 -8.87 -24.09
N ALA A 756 -7.75 -9.72 -24.33
CA ALA A 756 -9.13 -9.27 -24.40
C ALA A 756 -9.55 -8.56 -23.11
N ILE A 757 -9.23 -9.12 -21.94
CA ILE A 757 -9.55 -8.50 -20.64
C ILE A 757 -8.75 -7.21 -20.42
N ALA A 758 -7.43 -7.22 -20.68
CA ALA A 758 -6.59 -6.03 -20.58
C ALA A 758 -7.04 -4.89 -21.50
N ASN A 759 -7.61 -5.24 -22.65
CA ASN A 759 -8.14 -4.34 -23.66
C ASN A 759 -9.68 -4.23 -23.61
N LYS A 760 -10.23 -4.19 -22.38
CA LYS A 760 -11.62 -3.80 -22.11
C LYS A 760 -12.66 -4.65 -22.86
N GLY A 761 -12.36 -5.95 -22.95
CA GLY A 761 -13.20 -7.01 -23.49
C GLY A 761 -13.06 -7.25 -24.98
N ILE A 762 -12.01 -6.71 -25.64
CA ILE A 762 -11.77 -6.83 -27.08
C ILE A 762 -10.42 -7.46 -27.40
N TYR A 763 -10.43 -8.48 -28.26
CA TYR A 763 -9.24 -9.00 -28.93
C TYR A 763 -9.50 -9.15 -30.42
N ASP A 764 -8.57 -8.66 -31.25
CA ASP A 764 -8.67 -8.69 -32.73
C ASP A 764 -10.03 -8.22 -33.28
N GLY A 765 -10.56 -7.13 -32.70
CA GLY A 765 -11.86 -6.57 -33.06
C GLY A 765 -13.09 -7.36 -32.60
N VAL A 766 -12.91 -8.52 -31.96
CA VAL A 766 -13.98 -9.34 -31.38
C VAL A 766 -14.21 -8.93 -29.93
N ARG A 767 -15.44 -8.55 -29.60
CA ARG A 767 -15.86 -8.24 -28.23
C ARG A 767 -16.49 -9.46 -27.56
N ILE A 768 -15.97 -9.85 -26.40
CA ILE A 768 -16.54 -10.91 -25.55
C ILE A 768 -17.22 -10.37 -24.28
N LEU A 769 -16.88 -9.17 -23.85
CA LEU A 769 -17.48 -8.51 -22.69
C LEU A 769 -17.51 -6.98 -22.91
N SER A 770 -18.50 -6.27 -22.37
CA SER A 770 -18.49 -4.80 -22.41
C SER A 770 -17.41 -4.21 -21.51
N GLU A 771 -16.94 -3.01 -21.83
CA GLU A 771 -15.94 -2.28 -21.04
C GLU A 771 -16.39 -2.11 -19.58
N ASN A 772 -17.64 -1.70 -19.35
CA ASN A 772 -18.20 -1.55 -18.01
C ASN A 772 -18.21 -2.88 -17.22
N ASN A 773 -18.50 -4.01 -17.87
CA ASN A 773 -18.47 -5.30 -17.18
C ASN A 773 -17.04 -5.79 -16.92
N VAL A 774 -16.06 -5.48 -17.78
CA VAL A 774 -14.64 -5.73 -17.47
C VAL A 774 -14.20 -4.90 -16.26
N GLU A 775 -14.54 -3.61 -16.24
CA GLU A 775 -14.23 -2.73 -15.11
C GLU A 775 -14.89 -3.23 -13.83
N GLN A 776 -16.15 -3.66 -13.88
CA GLN A 776 -16.85 -4.26 -12.74
C GLN A 776 -16.20 -5.58 -12.30
N MET A 777 -15.81 -6.44 -13.24
CA MET A 777 -15.17 -7.73 -12.95
C MET A 777 -13.85 -7.56 -12.20
N LEU A 778 -13.05 -6.55 -12.58
CA LEU A 778 -11.74 -6.26 -11.99
C LEU A 778 -11.81 -5.28 -10.80
N ALA A 779 -12.91 -4.56 -10.60
CA ALA A 779 -13.06 -3.64 -9.46
C ALA A 779 -13.10 -4.40 -8.13
N ALA A 780 -12.72 -3.72 -7.04
CA ALA A 780 -12.83 -4.28 -5.69
C ALA A 780 -14.30 -4.61 -5.42
N GLN A 781 -14.59 -5.87 -5.12
CA GLN A 781 -15.95 -6.34 -4.83
C GLN A 781 -16.16 -6.60 -3.33
N SER A 782 -15.13 -6.40 -2.49
CA SER A 782 -15.16 -6.59 -1.05
C SER A 782 -14.17 -5.67 -0.34
N ASP A 783 -14.56 -5.19 0.85
CA ASP A 783 -13.77 -4.32 1.74
C ASP A 783 -13.26 -5.07 2.99
N VAL A 784 -13.25 -6.41 2.98
CA VAL A 784 -12.78 -7.20 4.13
C VAL A 784 -11.28 -6.94 4.36
N PHE A 785 -10.90 -6.72 5.61
CA PHE A 785 -9.57 -6.21 5.98
C PHE A 785 -8.42 -7.20 5.72
N ASN A 786 -8.66 -8.52 5.77
CA ASN A 786 -7.61 -9.55 5.59
C ASN A 786 -7.30 -9.89 4.11
N ILE A 787 -7.64 -9.01 3.16
CA ILE A 787 -7.38 -9.22 1.73
C ILE A 787 -6.01 -8.61 1.37
N PRO A 788 -4.99 -9.44 1.02
CA PRO A 788 -3.68 -8.93 0.64
C PRO A 788 -3.68 -8.17 -0.67
N TYR A 789 -4.60 -8.53 -1.55
CA TYR A 789 -4.79 -7.98 -2.88
C TYR A 789 -6.07 -7.14 -2.95
N LYS A 790 -6.38 -6.57 -4.11
CA LYS A 790 -7.75 -6.13 -4.40
C LYS A 790 -8.50 -7.26 -5.10
N GLN A 791 -9.57 -7.76 -4.48
CA GLN A 791 -10.35 -8.89 -4.98
C GLN A 791 -11.51 -8.43 -5.88
N GLY A 792 -11.50 -8.87 -7.13
CA GLY A 792 -12.59 -8.79 -8.11
C GLY A 792 -13.45 -10.07 -8.15
N VAL A 793 -14.14 -10.30 -9.26
CA VAL A 793 -14.93 -11.52 -9.52
C VAL A 793 -13.97 -12.62 -9.99
N PHE A 794 -13.41 -13.45 -9.09
CA PHE A 794 -12.33 -14.42 -9.34
C PHE A 794 -11.05 -13.88 -10.01
N TRP A 795 -10.92 -12.57 -10.17
CA TRP A 795 -9.67 -11.91 -10.55
C TRP A 795 -9.16 -11.15 -9.33
N TYR A 796 -7.86 -11.11 -9.11
CA TYR A 796 -7.28 -10.31 -8.04
C TYR A 796 -6.17 -9.40 -8.56
N TRP A 797 -5.91 -8.33 -7.81
CA TRP A 797 -4.84 -7.36 -8.06
C TRP A 797 -3.79 -7.43 -6.96
N ASP A 798 -2.55 -7.75 -7.31
CA ASP A 798 -1.38 -7.56 -6.45
C ASP A 798 -0.64 -6.33 -6.99
N GLY A 799 -0.77 -5.20 -6.30
CA GLY A 799 -0.37 -3.90 -6.82
C GLY A 799 -0.96 -3.61 -8.21
N SER A 800 -0.07 -3.39 -9.18
CA SER A 800 -0.42 -3.07 -10.57
C SER A 800 -0.75 -4.27 -11.43
N PHE A 801 -0.57 -5.49 -10.91
CA PHE A 801 -0.78 -6.73 -11.65
C PHE A 801 -2.15 -7.30 -11.34
N PHE A 802 -2.99 -7.50 -12.37
CA PHE A 802 -4.19 -8.32 -12.24
C PHE A 802 -4.01 -9.67 -12.93
N GLY A 803 -4.64 -10.71 -12.39
CA GLY A 803 -4.48 -12.05 -12.94
C GLY A 803 -5.04 -13.13 -12.04
N HIS A 804 -4.50 -14.34 -12.24
CA HIS A 804 -4.75 -15.50 -11.38
C HIS A 804 -3.63 -16.54 -11.56
N ASN A 805 -3.30 -17.25 -10.48
CA ASN A 805 -2.39 -18.40 -10.52
C ASN A 805 -3.17 -19.73 -10.47
N GLY A 806 -2.52 -20.82 -10.82
CA GLY A 806 -3.15 -22.14 -10.89
C GLY A 806 -2.23 -23.23 -10.40
N GLY A 807 -2.77 -24.10 -9.56
CA GLY A 807 -2.14 -25.34 -9.16
C GLY A 807 -3.21 -26.40 -9.02
N ASP A 808 -2.86 -27.62 -9.39
CA ASP A 808 -3.66 -28.83 -9.27
C ASP A 808 -2.66 -30.00 -9.30
N PRO A 809 -3.01 -31.21 -8.82
CA PRO A 809 -2.08 -32.34 -8.86
C PRO A 809 -1.44 -32.52 -10.24
N GLY A 810 -0.11 -32.48 -10.31
CA GLY A 810 0.66 -32.58 -11.55
C GLY A 810 0.65 -31.35 -12.49
N THR A 811 0.20 -30.18 -12.05
CA THR A 811 0.24 -28.95 -12.87
C THR A 811 0.56 -27.68 -12.08
N HIS A 812 1.14 -26.70 -12.77
CA HIS A 812 1.39 -25.36 -12.26
C HIS A 812 1.18 -24.32 -13.36
N ALA A 813 0.54 -23.20 -13.04
CA ALA A 813 0.24 -22.14 -13.99
C ALA A 813 0.27 -20.75 -13.35
N LYS A 814 0.70 -19.75 -14.11
CA LYS A 814 0.68 -18.34 -13.75
C LYS A 814 0.14 -17.51 -14.91
N MET A 815 -0.70 -16.52 -14.59
CA MET A 815 -1.24 -15.56 -15.53
C MET A 815 -1.37 -14.20 -14.85
N SER A 816 -0.65 -13.20 -15.34
CA SER A 816 -0.66 -11.85 -14.78
C SER A 816 -0.53 -10.79 -15.88
N TYR A 817 -1.09 -9.60 -15.64
CA TYR A 817 -0.95 -8.44 -16.51
C TYR A 817 -0.76 -7.16 -15.69
N ASN A 818 0.37 -6.47 -15.89
CA ASN A 818 0.63 -5.18 -15.29
C ASN A 818 -0.12 -4.08 -16.06
N HIS A 819 -1.06 -3.42 -15.38
CA HIS A 819 -1.90 -2.40 -16.00
C HIS A 819 -1.14 -1.16 -16.45
N HIS A 820 -0.07 -0.77 -15.75
CA HIS A 820 0.66 0.47 -16.03
C HIS A 820 1.71 0.27 -17.11
N THR A 821 2.51 -0.79 -17.01
CA THR A 821 3.52 -1.11 -18.02
C THR A 821 2.97 -1.83 -19.24
N LYS A 822 1.67 -2.20 -19.21
CA LYS A 822 0.97 -2.91 -20.28
C LYS A 822 1.66 -4.22 -20.67
N THR A 823 2.16 -4.94 -19.66
CA THR A 823 2.93 -6.18 -19.88
C THR A 823 2.21 -7.36 -19.25
N GLY A 824 1.96 -8.41 -20.02
CA GLY A 824 1.31 -9.64 -19.55
C GLY A 824 2.23 -10.86 -19.63
N ILE A 825 2.11 -11.76 -18.66
CA ILE A 825 2.94 -12.96 -18.53
C ILE A 825 2.03 -14.18 -18.34
N ILE A 826 2.34 -15.24 -19.09
CA ILE A 826 1.75 -16.56 -18.93
C ILE A 826 2.88 -17.58 -18.81
N ILE A 827 2.78 -18.46 -17.81
CA ILE A 827 3.65 -19.62 -17.62
C ILE A 827 2.76 -20.82 -17.34
N LEU A 828 2.87 -21.86 -18.17
CA LEU A 828 2.16 -23.13 -18.00
C LEU A 828 3.17 -24.26 -17.86
N ALA A 829 2.98 -25.15 -16.89
CA ALA A 829 3.82 -26.31 -16.63
C ALA A 829 2.96 -27.54 -16.38
N ASN A 830 3.39 -28.70 -16.85
CA ASN A 830 2.73 -29.98 -16.60
C ASN A 830 3.42 -30.77 -15.47
N GLY A 831 3.81 -30.07 -14.41
CA GLY A 831 4.30 -30.73 -13.20
C GLY A 831 4.24 -29.83 -11.96
N GLU A 832 4.30 -30.46 -10.80
CA GLU A 832 4.34 -29.83 -9.47
C GLU A 832 5.02 -30.74 -8.45
N ASP A 833 5.38 -30.19 -7.30
CA ASP A 833 6.02 -30.90 -6.19
C ASP A 833 5.34 -30.69 -4.83
N PHE A 834 4.21 -29.97 -4.76
CA PHE A 834 3.47 -29.72 -3.51
C PHE A 834 2.78 -31.00 -3.00
N THR A 835 2.38 -31.92 -3.88
CA THR A 835 1.85 -33.24 -3.48
C THR A 835 2.90 -34.09 -2.75
N SER A 836 4.18 -33.79 -2.93
CA SER A 836 5.31 -34.41 -2.21
C SER A 836 5.69 -33.68 -0.91
N GLY A 837 5.06 -32.52 -0.64
CA GLY A 837 5.30 -31.66 0.51
C GLY A 837 6.48 -30.68 0.36
N LYS A 838 6.99 -30.43 -0.86
CA LYS A 838 8.06 -29.46 -1.12
C LYS A 838 7.55 -28.07 -1.44
N ASP A 839 6.69 -27.95 -2.46
CA ASP A 839 6.14 -26.68 -2.98
C ASP A 839 7.22 -25.64 -3.38
N GLU A 840 8.37 -26.09 -3.88
CA GLU A 840 9.52 -25.22 -4.22
C GLU A 840 9.43 -24.69 -5.65
N ILE A 841 8.76 -25.42 -6.56
CA ILE A 841 8.73 -25.10 -8.00
C ILE A 841 8.14 -23.70 -8.27
N SER A 842 7.11 -23.32 -7.53
CA SER A 842 6.45 -22.01 -7.66
C SER A 842 7.45 -20.85 -7.48
N GLU A 843 8.27 -20.94 -6.42
CA GLU A 843 9.29 -19.94 -6.10
C GLU A 843 10.44 -19.95 -7.12
N MET A 844 10.86 -21.13 -7.55
CA MET A 844 11.92 -21.29 -8.56
C MET A 844 11.56 -20.65 -9.91
N LEU A 845 10.27 -20.56 -10.23
CA LEU A 845 9.79 -19.92 -11.45
C LEU A 845 9.75 -18.37 -11.37
N ASN A 846 9.86 -17.76 -10.19
CA ASN A 846 9.82 -16.30 -10.03
C ASN A 846 10.94 -15.59 -10.81
N GLY A 847 12.13 -16.19 -10.87
CA GLY A 847 13.26 -15.66 -11.66
C GLY A 847 12.97 -15.62 -13.16
N LEU A 848 12.32 -16.67 -13.70
CA LEU A 848 11.89 -16.69 -15.09
C LEU A 848 10.80 -15.64 -15.34
N GLU A 849 9.81 -15.55 -14.46
CA GLU A 849 8.73 -14.57 -14.54
C GLU A 849 9.26 -13.12 -14.57
N SER A 850 10.24 -12.81 -13.72
CA SER A 850 10.94 -11.51 -13.69
C SER A 850 11.58 -11.17 -15.04
N HIS A 851 12.29 -12.13 -15.65
CA HIS A 851 12.93 -11.93 -16.96
C HIS A 851 11.91 -11.72 -18.08
N LEU A 852 10.83 -12.51 -18.08
CA LEU A 852 9.73 -12.36 -19.04
C LEU A 852 9.07 -10.98 -18.90
N TYR A 853 8.82 -10.52 -17.67
CA TYR A 853 8.20 -9.23 -17.40
C TYR A 853 9.05 -8.08 -17.95
N ARG A 854 10.34 -8.04 -17.60
CA ARG A 854 11.25 -6.99 -18.09
C ARG A 854 11.39 -6.98 -19.61
N PHE A 855 11.38 -8.14 -20.25
CA PHE A 855 11.36 -8.20 -21.72
C PHE A 855 10.13 -7.48 -22.30
N GLY A 856 8.94 -7.69 -21.71
CA GLY A 856 7.72 -7.02 -22.14
C GLY A 856 7.76 -5.49 -21.96
N VAL A 857 8.27 -5.02 -20.82
CA VAL A 857 8.50 -3.59 -20.54
C VAL A 857 9.45 -2.98 -21.58
N GLN A 858 10.58 -3.64 -21.83
CA GLN A 858 11.59 -3.19 -22.81
C GLN A 858 11.07 -3.18 -24.24
N TYR A 859 10.26 -4.16 -24.62
CA TYR A 859 9.67 -4.21 -25.95
C TYR A 859 8.74 -3.01 -26.17
N HIS A 860 7.92 -2.68 -25.16
CA HIS A 860 6.99 -1.56 -25.25
C HIS A 860 7.71 -0.22 -25.42
N ALA A 861 8.78 0.00 -24.63
CA ALA A 861 9.63 1.18 -24.71
C ALA A 861 10.14 1.41 -26.14
N LYS A 862 10.64 0.35 -26.80
CA LYS A 862 11.12 0.40 -28.19
C LYS A 862 10.02 0.65 -29.22
N ALA A 863 8.78 0.20 -28.95
CA ALA A 863 7.66 0.40 -29.86
C ALA A 863 7.09 1.84 -29.84
N GLN A 864 7.34 2.59 -28.76
CA GLN A 864 6.93 3.99 -28.62
C GLN A 864 7.91 5.00 -29.26
N GLN A 865 9.18 4.62 -29.40
CA GLN A 865 10.23 5.38 -30.11
C GLN A 865 10.08 5.27 -31.63
#